data_AF-A0A291M3P2-F1
#
_entry.id   AF-A0A291M3P2-F1
#
_cell.length_a   1.000
_cell.length_b   1.000
_cell.length_c   1.000
_cell.angle_alpha   90.00
_cell.angle_beta   90.00
_cell.angle_gamma   90.00
#
_symmetry.space_group_name_H-M   'P 1'
#
loop_
_entity.id
_entity.type
_entity.pdbx_description
1 polymer ?
#
loop_
_entity_poly.entity_id
_entity_poly.type
_entity_poly.pdbx_seq_one_letter_code
_entity_poly.pdbx_strand_id
1 'polypeptide(L)'
;MTGTVAQTSSDHLPKGSLILVAGPSGVGKDTLIDGARAALDGLRAYAFARRVITRDPEAGGEDYHPVTEPEFEQMRQRGAFLHHWDAHGLRYGIPVVVRRWLEEGTHVIVNVSRAVIPQIRAVWPDTLTLLIDASPEVVAARLRARGREAPDQIARRLARAATVPDGSGAVIRILNDRSPAEGVRAFVEAVMGAAAPRFCARPARVDLGARALCLLSDIHPATAGLTAASGRVEILAPNGARAVAELGVLRAPLGQSEPAEVAALSPALMERLMLAPGDPLVLAAAPSPESRAILQRKVAGGTLSDAEIDAVVGDMVAGRYSEAELAGFLVAASRDLAAPEVIALTRARAARAARQSWPGEIVVDKHSMGGIPGNRITPIIIPIVTALGLTMPKTSSRAITSAAGTADAMEVIARVDLTPDELHACVTETGGCIAWNGRLTHSPVDQVMNAINRPLGLRSTRLDVSSILSKKLAAGSTHVLIDMPVGPEAKTRDAADAQDLADLFTTVAEGVGLSLKVMQTDGTGPVGRGVGPVLEMRDVFAVLEGRPDAPTDLRDKALRYAAEILHWAAGMGAAEAADAARACLDEGRALEQLHRIAAAQGLLAETPPPPAPYTAEITATGAGRLIGFGVRAVSGSARAAGAPREPTAGVDLLVGPGATLAPGTPLLRIHAATRFALASAEAVARAALADGSLMRRDDSAPAPSCAG
;
A
#
# COMPACT_ATOMS: atom_id res chain seq x y z
N MET A 1 -56.01 -1.03 38.44
CA MET A 1 -55.29 0.15 38.95
C MET A 1 -54.65 0.83 37.76
N THR A 2 -55.04 2.09 37.59
CA THR A 2 -54.67 3.02 36.52
C THR A 2 -53.16 3.28 36.50
N GLY A 3 -52.51 2.96 35.38
CA GLY A 3 -51.11 3.30 35.10
C GLY A 3 -51.01 3.80 33.67
N THR A 4 -50.70 5.08 33.54
CA THR A 4 -50.80 5.96 32.37
C THR A 4 -50.08 5.42 31.13
N VAL A 5 -50.81 5.35 30.02
CA VAL A 5 -50.23 5.24 28.67
C VAL A 5 -49.44 6.53 28.41
N ALA A 6 -48.11 6.45 28.42
CA ALA A 6 -47.26 7.54 27.96
C ALA A 6 -47.56 7.75 26.47
N GLN A 7 -48.20 8.87 26.18
CA GLN A 7 -48.50 9.32 24.83
C GLN A 7 -47.25 9.29 23.97
N THR A 8 -47.37 8.61 22.84
CA THR A 8 -46.53 8.73 21.65
C THR A 8 -46.29 10.21 21.34
N SER A 9 -45.07 10.69 21.56
CA SER A 9 -44.63 11.99 21.05
C SER A 9 -44.40 11.84 19.55
N SER A 10 -45.37 12.31 18.79
CA SER A 10 -45.29 12.60 17.36
C SER A 10 -44.03 13.39 17.00
N ASP A 11 -43.39 12.99 15.90
CA ASP A 11 -42.60 13.82 14.97
C ASP A 11 -41.77 14.95 15.60
N HIS A 12 -40.53 14.63 15.98
CA HIS A 12 -39.47 15.63 15.95
C HIS A 12 -38.59 15.34 14.75
N LEU A 13 -38.88 16.05 13.65
CA LEU A 13 -37.87 16.31 12.62
C LEU A 13 -36.58 16.78 13.31
N PRO A 14 -35.40 16.27 12.92
CA PRO A 14 -34.15 16.68 13.54
C PRO A 14 -33.98 18.20 13.39
N LYS A 15 -33.64 18.88 14.49
CA LYS A 15 -33.38 20.32 14.49
C LYS A 15 -32.17 20.62 13.59
N GLY A 16 -32.21 21.77 12.92
CA GLY A 16 -31.11 22.26 12.11
C GLY A 16 -29.86 22.57 12.93
N SER A 17 -28.69 22.41 12.31
CA SER A 17 -27.39 22.70 12.93
C SER A 17 -27.03 24.18 12.76
N LEU A 18 -26.56 24.83 13.83
CA LEU A 18 -26.00 26.18 13.73
C LEU A 18 -24.48 26.11 13.47
N ILE A 19 -24.07 26.51 12.27
CA ILE A 19 -22.69 26.41 11.77
C ILE A 19 -21.98 27.76 11.90
N LEU A 20 -21.07 27.86 12.86
CA LEU A 20 -20.31 29.05 13.23
C LEU A 20 -18.99 29.10 12.45
N VAL A 21 -18.85 30.06 11.55
CA VAL A 21 -17.62 30.26 10.78
C VAL A 21 -16.74 31.29 11.46
N ALA A 22 -15.53 30.90 11.86
CA ALA A 22 -14.58 31.78 12.53
C ALA A 22 -13.17 31.61 11.97
N GLY A 23 -12.32 32.63 12.09
CA GLY A 23 -10.95 32.58 11.56
C GLY A 23 -10.30 33.96 11.54
N PRO A 24 -8.97 34.07 11.40
CA PRO A 24 -8.29 35.35 11.37
C PRO A 24 -8.72 36.23 10.18
N SER A 25 -8.43 37.52 10.25
CA SER A 25 -8.64 38.44 9.13
C SER A 25 -7.71 38.07 7.97
N GLY A 26 -8.21 38.10 6.72
CA GLY A 26 -7.40 37.77 5.52
C GLY A 26 -7.34 36.28 5.15
N VAL A 27 -7.87 35.38 5.99
CA VAL A 27 -7.86 33.93 5.75
C VAL A 27 -8.78 33.46 4.61
N GLY A 28 -9.64 34.35 4.09
CA GLY A 28 -10.55 34.05 2.96
C GLY A 28 -11.97 33.60 3.33
N LYS A 29 -12.43 33.83 4.57
CA LYS A 29 -13.78 33.43 5.03
C LYS A 29 -14.92 33.84 4.09
N ASP A 30 -14.94 35.11 3.68
CA ASP A 30 -16.03 35.65 2.86
C ASP A 30 -16.08 34.95 1.49
N THR A 31 -14.91 34.73 0.87
CA THR A 31 -14.79 33.96 -0.38
C THR A 31 -15.30 32.52 -0.25
N LEU A 32 -15.02 31.86 0.88
CA LEU A 32 -15.52 30.50 1.14
C LEU A 32 -17.03 30.48 1.36
N ILE A 33 -17.57 31.43 2.12
CA ILE A 33 -19.01 31.56 2.38
C ILE A 33 -19.76 31.89 1.09
N ASP A 34 -19.26 32.79 0.26
CA ASP A 34 -19.89 33.19 -1.01
C ASP A 34 -19.84 32.03 -2.03
N GLY A 35 -18.71 31.34 -2.13
CA GLY A 35 -18.60 30.14 -2.96
C GLY A 35 -19.54 29.02 -2.49
N ALA A 36 -19.70 28.86 -1.18
CA ALA A 36 -20.66 27.90 -0.62
C ALA A 36 -22.11 28.33 -0.83
N ARG A 37 -22.42 29.62 -0.78
CA ARG A 37 -23.75 30.15 -1.08
C ARG A 37 -24.14 29.83 -2.52
N ALA A 38 -23.22 30.00 -3.47
CA ALA A 38 -23.45 29.63 -4.86
C ALA A 38 -23.61 28.10 -5.04
N ALA A 39 -22.81 27.29 -4.35
CA ALA A 39 -22.85 25.83 -4.47
C ALA A 39 -24.09 25.18 -3.81
N LEU A 40 -24.65 25.81 -2.78
CA LEU A 40 -25.80 25.32 -2.02
C LEU A 40 -27.11 26.03 -2.41
N ASP A 41 -27.07 26.90 -3.41
CA ASP A 41 -28.24 27.61 -3.89
C ASP A 41 -29.32 26.64 -4.39
N GLY A 42 -30.59 26.92 -4.06
CA GLY A 42 -31.73 26.04 -4.35
C GLY A 42 -31.96 24.87 -3.39
N LEU A 43 -31.03 24.56 -2.48
CA LEU A 43 -31.24 23.55 -1.43
C LEU A 43 -31.94 24.17 -0.20
N ARG A 44 -33.24 23.85 -0.02
CA ARG A 44 -34.05 24.37 1.10
C ARG A 44 -33.54 24.01 2.51
N ALA A 45 -32.60 23.07 2.60
CA ALA A 45 -32.00 22.62 3.86
C ALA A 45 -30.94 23.56 4.44
N TYR A 46 -30.46 24.56 3.67
CA TYR A 46 -29.38 25.46 4.09
C TYR A 46 -29.78 26.93 4.00
N ALA A 47 -29.40 27.70 5.00
CA ALA A 47 -29.58 29.16 5.01
C ALA A 47 -28.30 29.86 5.45
N PHE A 48 -28.03 31.03 4.86
CA PHE A 48 -26.90 31.88 5.21
C PHE A 48 -27.43 33.09 6.00
N ALA A 49 -27.10 33.17 7.28
CA ALA A 49 -27.60 34.24 8.14
C ALA A 49 -26.88 35.56 7.84
N ARG A 50 -27.65 36.59 7.45
CA ARG A 50 -27.18 37.97 7.38
C ARG A 50 -27.11 38.54 8.79
N ARG A 51 -25.92 38.94 9.23
CA ARG A 51 -25.74 39.60 10.53
C ARG A 51 -26.32 41.01 10.50
N VAL A 52 -26.80 41.50 11.63
CA VAL A 52 -27.13 42.91 11.82
C VAL A 52 -25.90 43.60 12.39
N ILE A 53 -25.40 44.65 11.73
CA ILE A 53 -24.13 45.29 12.10
C ILE A 53 -24.27 46.81 12.06
N THR A 54 -23.69 47.51 13.04
CA THR A 54 -23.65 48.99 13.07
C THR A 54 -22.61 49.60 12.11
N ARG A 55 -22.33 48.94 10.99
CA ARG A 55 -21.30 49.31 10.01
C ARG A 55 -21.93 50.06 8.84
N ASP A 56 -21.18 51.02 8.31
CA ASP A 56 -21.55 51.78 7.10
C ASP A 56 -21.82 50.84 5.90
N PRO A 57 -23.02 50.92 5.27
CA PRO A 57 -23.38 50.14 4.10
C PRO A 57 -22.34 50.17 2.97
N GLU A 58 -21.62 51.29 2.79
CA GLU A 58 -20.66 51.48 1.69
C GLU A 58 -19.25 50.94 1.99
N ALA A 59 -18.99 50.47 3.22
CA ALA A 59 -17.66 50.02 3.64
C ALA A 59 -17.18 48.71 2.97
N GLY A 60 -18.07 48.00 2.25
CA GLY A 60 -17.80 46.71 1.61
C GLY A 60 -17.52 45.56 2.60
N GLY A 61 -17.48 44.32 2.10
CA GLY A 61 -17.21 43.11 2.89
C GLY A 61 -18.29 42.03 2.72
N GLU A 62 -18.52 41.23 3.76
CA GLU A 62 -19.59 40.21 3.77
C GLU A 62 -20.99 40.81 3.51
N ASP A 63 -21.96 39.95 3.20
CA ASP A 63 -23.37 40.30 3.08
C ASP A 63 -24.06 40.42 4.46
N TYR A 64 -24.56 41.60 4.83
CA TYR A 64 -25.11 41.92 6.16
C TYR A 64 -26.25 42.96 6.11
N HIS A 65 -26.97 43.13 7.22
CA HIS A 65 -28.02 44.13 7.40
C HIS A 65 -27.47 45.34 8.19
N PRO A 66 -27.22 46.49 7.56
CA PRO A 66 -26.71 47.68 8.24
C PRO A 66 -27.80 48.34 9.09
N VAL A 67 -27.44 48.83 10.28
CA VAL A 67 -28.31 49.62 11.17
C VAL A 67 -27.49 50.71 11.85
N THR A 68 -28.14 51.76 12.31
CA THR A 68 -27.50 52.76 13.19
C THR A 68 -27.38 52.21 14.62
N GLU A 69 -26.50 52.79 15.44
CA GLU A 69 -26.38 52.40 16.86
C GLU A 69 -27.70 52.53 17.64
N PRO A 70 -28.50 53.61 17.49
CA PRO A 70 -29.80 53.70 18.15
C PRO A 70 -30.79 52.61 17.72
N GLU A 71 -30.82 52.27 16.42
CA GLU A 71 -31.67 51.19 15.90
C GLU A 71 -31.24 49.83 16.44
N PHE A 72 -29.92 49.56 16.49
CA PHE A 72 -29.39 48.32 17.06
C PHE A 72 -29.81 48.16 18.52
N GLU A 73 -29.70 49.23 19.31
CA GLU A 73 -30.09 49.23 20.72
C GLU A 73 -31.60 48.99 20.90
N GLN A 74 -32.42 49.59 20.05
CA GLN A 74 -33.87 49.35 20.04
C GLN A 74 -34.22 47.90 19.68
N MET A 75 -33.52 47.31 18.70
CA MET A 75 -33.66 45.90 18.32
C MET A 75 -33.24 44.97 19.47
N ARG A 76 -32.16 45.30 20.17
CA ARG A 76 -31.67 44.57 21.34
C ARG A 76 -32.70 44.55 22.47
N GLN A 77 -33.29 45.71 22.80
CA GLN A 77 -34.29 45.85 23.86
C GLN A 77 -35.58 45.08 23.56
N ARG A 78 -35.93 44.90 22.29
CA ARG A 78 -37.12 44.13 21.85
C ARG A 78 -36.85 42.63 21.66
N GLY A 79 -35.65 42.14 21.99
CA GLY A 79 -35.31 40.72 21.85
C GLY A 79 -35.16 40.25 20.41
N ALA A 80 -34.79 41.14 19.47
CA ALA A 80 -34.69 40.81 18.04
C ALA A 80 -33.48 39.93 17.67
N PHE A 81 -32.64 39.54 18.63
CA PHE A 81 -31.42 38.77 18.39
C PHE A 81 -31.43 37.42 19.10
N LEU A 82 -31.01 36.37 18.39
CA LEU A 82 -30.61 35.10 18.98
C LEU A 82 -29.39 35.29 19.89
N HIS A 83 -28.40 36.06 19.42
CA HIS A 83 -27.24 36.47 20.19
C HIS A 83 -26.67 37.79 19.64
N HIS A 84 -26.04 38.59 20.48
CA HIS A 84 -25.42 39.87 20.10
C HIS A 84 -24.13 40.12 20.88
N TRP A 85 -23.18 40.84 20.28
CA TRP A 85 -21.90 41.18 20.90
C TRP A 85 -21.29 42.46 20.31
N ASP A 86 -20.34 43.04 21.03
CA ASP A 86 -19.55 44.20 20.61
C ASP A 86 -18.14 43.77 20.19
N ALA A 87 -17.64 44.28 19.06
CA ALA A 87 -16.26 44.06 18.62
C ALA A 87 -15.76 45.21 17.74
N HIS A 88 -14.50 45.61 17.88
CA HIS A 88 -13.86 46.61 17.02
C HIS A 88 -14.62 47.95 16.88
N GLY A 89 -15.33 48.38 17.93
CA GLY A 89 -16.13 49.61 17.91
C GLY A 89 -17.45 49.49 17.14
N LEU A 90 -17.86 48.27 16.76
CA LEU A 90 -19.13 47.98 16.09
C LEU A 90 -19.93 46.96 16.92
N ARG A 91 -21.26 46.99 16.76
CA ARG A 91 -22.18 46.03 17.35
C ARG A 91 -22.65 45.03 16.31
N TYR A 92 -22.75 43.77 16.71
CA TYR A 92 -23.12 42.64 15.86
C TYR A 92 -24.26 41.85 16.48
N GLY A 93 -25.23 41.45 15.66
CA GLY A 93 -26.37 40.65 16.08
C GLY A 93 -26.68 39.53 15.10
N ILE A 94 -27.00 38.35 15.62
CA ILE A 94 -27.61 37.24 14.87
C ILE A 94 -29.12 37.39 15.05
N PRO A 95 -29.90 37.64 13.98
CA PRO A 95 -31.34 37.82 14.09
C PRO A 95 -32.06 36.64 14.75
N VAL A 96 -33.10 36.90 15.52
CA VAL A 96 -33.90 35.86 16.20
C VAL A 96 -34.59 34.91 15.22
N VAL A 97 -34.83 35.31 13.96
CA VAL A 97 -35.40 34.46 12.91
C VAL A 97 -34.58 33.18 12.66
N VAL A 98 -33.27 33.22 12.95
CA VAL A 98 -32.39 32.05 12.86
C VAL A 98 -32.89 30.92 13.77
N ARG A 99 -33.45 31.23 14.94
CA ARG A 99 -34.06 30.23 15.83
C ARG A 99 -35.15 29.44 15.11
N ARG A 100 -36.04 30.15 14.42
CA ARG A 100 -37.14 29.53 13.68
C ARG A 100 -36.62 28.63 12.55
N TRP A 101 -35.63 29.09 11.78
CA TRP A 101 -35.02 28.27 10.73
C TRP A 101 -34.42 26.97 11.27
N LEU A 102 -33.71 27.04 12.41
CA LEU A 102 -33.15 25.86 13.07
C LEU A 102 -34.24 24.92 13.61
N GLU A 103 -35.31 25.47 14.19
CA GLU A 103 -36.48 24.70 14.66
C GLU A 103 -37.24 24.03 13.50
N GLU A 104 -37.22 24.63 12.31
CA GLU A 104 -37.76 24.08 11.05
C GLU A 104 -36.81 23.07 10.36
N GLY A 105 -35.67 22.74 10.97
CA GLY A 105 -34.71 21.75 10.43
C GLY A 105 -33.69 22.32 9.43
N THR A 106 -33.63 23.65 9.25
CA THR A 106 -32.69 24.30 8.33
C THR A 106 -31.32 24.48 8.98
N HIS A 107 -30.25 24.05 8.32
CA HIS A 107 -28.88 24.31 8.77
C HIS A 107 -28.49 25.75 8.46
N VAL A 108 -28.04 26.49 9.47
CA VAL A 108 -27.77 27.93 9.33
C VAL A 108 -26.28 28.20 9.45
N ILE A 109 -25.69 28.76 8.39
CA ILE A 109 -24.29 29.19 8.33
C ILE A 109 -24.20 30.65 8.74
N VAL A 110 -23.36 30.96 9.73
CA VAL A 110 -23.17 32.33 10.23
C VAL A 110 -21.69 32.64 10.50
N ASN A 111 -21.23 33.79 9.99
CA ASN A 111 -19.90 34.30 10.28
C ASN A 111 -19.86 34.88 11.71
N VAL A 112 -18.87 34.54 12.53
CA VAL A 112 -18.78 35.02 13.92
C VAL A 112 -17.34 35.31 14.34
N SER A 113 -17.20 36.09 15.42
CA SER A 113 -15.90 36.28 16.07
C SER A 113 -15.59 35.11 16.99
N ARG A 114 -14.33 34.68 17.06
CA ARG A 114 -13.92 33.54 17.91
C ARG A 114 -14.31 33.73 19.38
N ALA A 115 -14.21 34.96 19.88
CA ALA A 115 -14.49 35.31 21.28
C ALA A 115 -15.97 35.16 21.68
N VAL A 116 -16.90 35.03 20.71
CA VAL A 116 -18.34 34.94 20.97
C VAL A 116 -18.89 33.50 20.88
N ILE A 117 -18.05 32.54 20.47
CA ILE A 117 -18.47 31.14 20.26
C ILE A 117 -19.01 30.49 21.56
N PRO A 118 -18.33 30.61 22.73
CA PRO A 118 -18.86 30.03 23.97
C PRO A 118 -20.23 30.56 24.37
N GLN A 119 -20.48 31.86 24.14
CA GLN A 119 -21.73 32.52 24.48
C GLN A 119 -22.86 32.10 23.53
N ILE A 120 -22.57 31.91 22.24
CA ILE A 120 -23.55 31.38 21.28
C ILE A 120 -23.91 29.93 21.62
N ARG A 121 -22.93 29.11 22.01
CA ARG A 121 -23.13 27.72 22.45
C ARG A 121 -24.05 27.62 23.68
N ALA A 122 -23.98 28.58 24.60
CA ALA A 122 -24.88 28.63 25.75
C ALA A 122 -26.35 28.89 25.35
N VAL A 123 -26.59 29.56 24.22
CA VAL A 123 -27.94 29.86 23.71
C VAL A 123 -28.46 28.75 22.80
N TRP A 124 -27.58 28.10 22.04
CA TRP A 124 -27.89 26.97 21.17
C TRP A 124 -26.77 25.92 21.27
N PRO A 125 -26.97 24.83 22.04
CA PRO A 125 -25.93 23.82 22.26
C PRO A 125 -25.51 23.09 20.97
N ASP A 126 -26.45 22.84 20.04
CA ASP A 126 -26.23 22.09 18.80
C ASP A 126 -25.54 22.95 17.72
N THR A 127 -24.29 23.31 17.99
CA THR A 127 -23.44 24.09 17.09
C THR A 127 -22.31 23.26 16.50
N LEU A 128 -21.87 23.64 15.29
CA LEU A 128 -20.61 23.24 14.70
C LEU A 128 -19.76 24.49 14.50
N THR A 129 -18.48 24.44 14.84
CA THR A 129 -17.56 25.55 14.54
C THR A 129 -16.64 25.19 13.38
N LEU A 130 -16.71 25.93 12.27
CA LEU A 130 -15.74 25.87 11.18
C LEU A 130 -14.65 26.91 11.42
N LEU A 131 -13.48 26.46 11.88
CA LEU A 131 -12.32 27.32 12.11
C LEU A 131 -11.47 27.38 10.84
N ILE A 132 -11.58 28.48 10.10
CA ILE A 132 -10.80 28.73 8.89
C ILE A 132 -9.43 29.26 9.29
N ASP A 133 -8.39 28.61 8.81
CA ASP A 133 -7.00 28.97 9.07
C ASP A 133 -6.18 28.95 7.78
N ALA A 134 -5.03 29.61 7.78
CA ALA A 134 -4.09 29.58 6.66
C ALA A 134 -2.69 29.94 7.18
N SER A 135 -1.68 29.44 6.49
CA SER A 135 -0.28 29.75 6.73
C SER A 135 -0.04 31.27 6.75
N PRO A 136 0.86 31.76 7.63
CA PRO A 136 1.18 33.18 7.72
C PRO A 136 1.57 33.81 6.39
N GLU A 137 2.24 33.04 5.52
CA GLU A 137 2.68 33.47 4.19
C GLU A 137 1.50 33.70 3.24
N VAL A 138 0.51 32.80 3.21
CA VAL A 138 -0.70 32.91 2.39
C VAL A 138 -1.57 34.07 2.88
N VAL A 139 -1.73 34.23 4.20
CA VAL A 139 -2.45 35.36 4.79
C VAL A 139 -1.75 36.67 4.44
N ALA A 140 -0.41 36.73 4.55
CA ALA A 140 0.36 37.91 4.17
C ALA A 140 0.21 38.25 2.68
N ALA A 141 0.27 37.26 1.79
CA ALA A 141 0.08 37.45 0.36
C ALA A 141 -1.34 37.99 0.03
N ARG A 142 -2.39 37.44 0.66
CA ARG A 142 -3.77 37.87 0.48
C ARG A 142 -4.04 39.27 1.05
N LEU A 143 -3.43 39.62 2.19
CA LEU A 143 -3.53 40.97 2.77
C LEU A 143 -2.80 41.99 1.91
N ARG A 144 -1.60 41.66 1.38
CA ARG A 144 -0.87 42.51 0.42
C ARG A 144 -1.67 42.74 -0.87
N ALA A 145 -2.28 41.70 -1.42
CA ALA A 145 -3.10 41.79 -2.63
C ALA A 145 -4.34 42.68 -2.49
N ARG A 146 -4.83 42.91 -1.26
CA ARG A 146 -5.95 43.82 -0.99
C ARG A 146 -5.56 45.30 -1.00
N GLY A 147 -4.27 45.64 -0.86
CA GLY A 147 -3.74 47.01 -0.98
C GLY A 147 -4.21 48.02 0.08
N ARG A 148 -4.82 47.56 1.19
CA ARG A 148 -5.46 48.42 2.20
C ARG A 148 -4.64 48.63 3.49
N GLU A 149 -3.45 48.05 3.61
CA GLU A 149 -2.69 47.95 4.88
C GLU A 149 -1.18 48.13 4.68
N ALA A 150 -0.52 48.78 5.65
CA ALA A 150 0.94 48.95 5.67
C ALA A 150 1.67 47.68 6.18
N PRO A 151 2.93 47.42 5.79
CA PRO A 151 3.68 46.21 6.16
C PRO A 151 3.69 45.91 7.68
N ASP A 152 3.82 46.94 8.52
CA ASP A 152 3.85 46.81 9.98
C ASP A 152 2.48 46.45 10.60
N GLN A 153 1.39 46.73 9.89
CA GLN A 153 0.04 46.35 10.28
C GLN A 153 -0.24 44.88 9.94
N ILE A 154 0.32 44.39 8.82
CA ILE A 154 0.25 42.98 8.41
C ILE A 154 1.04 42.12 9.40
N ALA A 155 2.26 42.52 9.77
CA ALA A 155 3.07 41.82 10.76
C ALA A 155 2.37 41.68 12.14
N ARG A 156 1.73 42.74 12.62
CA ARG A 156 0.94 42.72 13.88
C ARG A 156 -0.29 41.82 13.83
N ARG A 157 -0.90 41.63 12.65
CA ARG A 157 -2.03 40.71 12.46
C ARG A 157 -1.58 39.25 12.41
N LEU A 158 -0.40 38.98 11.85
CA LEU A 158 0.21 37.64 11.78
C LEU A 158 0.72 37.15 13.14
N ALA A 159 1.16 38.05 14.03
CA ALA A 159 1.68 37.72 15.36
C ALA A 159 0.61 37.27 16.39
N ARG A 160 -0.68 37.36 16.08
CA ARG A 160 -1.76 36.86 16.95
C ARG A 160 -1.92 35.35 16.74
N ALA A 161 -1.25 34.55 17.56
CA ALA A 161 -1.40 33.10 17.58
C ALA A 161 -2.88 32.67 17.67
N ALA A 162 -3.25 31.63 16.92
CA ALA A 162 -4.59 31.08 16.94
C ALA A 162 -4.78 30.20 18.18
N THR A 163 -5.43 30.74 19.22
CA THR A 163 -5.93 29.92 20.33
C THR A 163 -7.22 29.21 19.90
N VAL A 164 -7.27 27.89 20.13
CA VAL A 164 -8.47 27.07 19.93
C VAL A 164 -9.45 27.42 21.07
N PRO A 165 -10.74 27.69 20.79
CA PRO A 165 -11.71 27.91 21.84
C PRO A 165 -11.92 26.61 22.65
N ASP A 166 -11.67 26.64 23.96
CA ASP A 166 -12.03 25.55 24.87
C ASP A 166 -13.57 25.41 24.95
N GLY A 167 -14.08 24.17 24.81
CA GLY A 167 -15.48 23.85 25.05
C GLY A 167 -15.99 22.64 24.27
N SER A 168 -16.95 21.92 24.86
CA SER A 168 -17.54 20.62 24.49
C SER A 168 -18.37 20.56 23.19
N GLY A 169 -18.07 21.37 22.17
CA GLY A 169 -18.79 21.38 20.89
C GLY A 169 -17.90 21.03 19.70
N ALA A 170 -18.46 20.41 18.66
CA ALA A 170 -17.71 19.99 17.47
C ALA A 170 -17.02 21.17 16.77
N VAL A 171 -15.71 21.05 16.51
CA VAL A 171 -14.89 22.02 15.77
C VAL A 171 -14.23 21.33 14.59
N ILE A 172 -14.41 21.85 13.38
CA ILE A 172 -13.70 21.40 12.17
C ILE A 172 -12.77 22.54 11.76
N ARG A 173 -11.47 22.25 11.66
CA ARG A 173 -10.48 23.22 11.17
C ARG A 173 -10.28 23.04 9.66
N ILE A 174 -10.35 24.14 8.91
CA ILE A 174 -10.17 24.16 7.45
C ILE A 174 -8.93 24.99 7.13
N LEU A 175 -7.89 24.34 6.59
CA LEU A 175 -6.67 25.00 6.12
C LEU A 175 -6.86 25.51 4.69
N ASN A 176 -7.02 26.82 4.53
CA ASN A 176 -7.26 27.49 3.27
C ASN A 176 -5.97 27.97 2.59
N ASP A 177 -4.99 27.08 2.48
CA ASP A 177 -3.68 27.34 1.87
C ASP A 177 -3.63 27.08 0.36
N ARG A 178 -4.64 26.38 -0.17
CA ARG A 178 -4.70 25.96 -1.58
C ARG A 178 -5.50 26.94 -2.44
N SER A 179 -5.87 26.51 -3.65
CA SER A 179 -6.65 27.31 -4.58
C SER A 179 -8.04 27.68 -3.99
N PRO A 180 -8.63 28.82 -4.41
CA PRO A 180 -9.96 29.21 -3.95
C PRO A 180 -11.04 28.14 -4.21
N ALA A 181 -10.97 27.42 -5.33
CA ALA A 181 -11.91 26.36 -5.68
C ALA A 181 -11.82 25.16 -4.72
N GLU A 182 -10.60 24.73 -4.36
CA GLU A 182 -10.40 23.66 -3.37
C GLU A 182 -10.83 24.09 -1.97
N GLY A 183 -10.57 25.35 -1.61
CA GLY A 183 -11.04 25.92 -0.34
C GLY A 183 -12.57 25.93 -0.24
N VAL A 184 -13.26 26.37 -1.31
CA VAL A 184 -14.73 26.36 -1.39
C VAL A 184 -15.26 24.94 -1.31
N ARG A 185 -14.66 23.99 -2.03
CA ARG A 185 -15.04 22.57 -1.97
C ARG A 185 -14.91 22.02 -0.54
N ALA A 186 -13.77 22.22 0.12
CA ALA A 186 -13.56 21.77 1.50
C ALA A 186 -14.54 22.41 2.49
N PHE A 187 -14.89 23.68 2.27
CA PHE A 187 -15.89 24.39 3.07
C PHE A 187 -17.31 23.85 2.84
N VAL A 188 -17.72 23.66 1.59
CA VAL A 188 -19.01 23.07 1.23
C VAL A 188 -19.13 21.65 1.77
N GLU A 189 -18.08 20.83 1.65
CA GLU A 189 -18.03 19.50 2.25
C GLU A 189 -18.17 19.53 3.76
N ALA A 190 -17.54 20.49 4.45
CA ALA A 190 -17.67 20.63 5.90
C ALA A 190 -19.09 21.10 6.33
N VAL A 191 -19.71 21.98 5.55
CA VAL A 191 -21.10 22.44 5.77
C VAL A 191 -22.10 21.32 5.49
N MET A 192 -21.93 20.60 4.37
CA MET A 192 -22.72 19.43 4.04
C MET A 192 -22.48 18.30 5.05
N GLY A 193 -21.26 18.15 5.55
CA GLY A 193 -20.89 17.24 6.64
C GLY A 193 -21.50 17.63 8.00
N ALA A 194 -21.85 18.90 8.20
CA ALA A 194 -22.59 19.39 9.37
C ALA A 194 -24.07 19.03 9.33
N ALA A 195 -24.60 18.81 8.11
CA ALA A 195 -25.92 18.28 7.82
C ALA A 195 -25.92 16.75 7.68
N ALA A 196 -24.74 16.17 7.48
CA ALA A 196 -24.55 14.74 7.50
C ALA A 196 -24.74 14.20 8.93
N PRO A 197 -25.21 12.96 9.06
CA PRO A 197 -25.56 12.41 10.35
C PRO A 197 -24.28 12.17 11.15
N ARG A 198 -24.28 12.62 12.40
CA ARG A 198 -23.18 12.40 13.32
C ARG A 198 -23.33 11.02 13.93
N PHE A 199 -22.25 10.26 13.93
CA PHE A 199 -22.21 8.96 14.58
C PHE A 199 -21.06 8.93 15.59
N CYS A 200 -21.13 8.01 16.54
CA CYS A 200 -20.02 7.65 17.38
C CYS A 200 -19.37 6.36 16.87
N ALA A 201 -18.04 6.35 16.79
CA ALA A 201 -17.25 5.21 16.37
C ALA A 201 -17.38 4.07 17.38
N ARG A 202 -17.58 2.84 16.92
CA ARG A 202 -17.45 1.64 17.74
C ARG A 202 -16.69 0.56 16.99
N PRO A 203 -15.83 -0.24 17.63
CA PRO A 203 -15.27 -1.41 16.95
C PRO A 203 -16.37 -2.42 16.63
N ALA A 204 -16.42 -2.82 15.37
CA ALA A 204 -17.24 -3.91 14.90
C ALA A 204 -16.64 -5.23 15.41
N ARG A 205 -17.49 -6.13 15.91
CA ARG A 205 -17.09 -7.47 16.38
C ARG A 205 -17.01 -8.46 15.22
N VAL A 206 -16.38 -8.06 14.13
CA VAL A 206 -16.17 -8.87 12.92
C VAL A 206 -14.74 -8.64 12.44
N ASP A 207 -14.07 -9.73 12.08
CA ASP A 207 -12.75 -9.68 11.44
C ASP A 207 -12.91 -9.96 9.94
N LEU A 208 -12.56 -8.96 9.14
CA LEU A 208 -12.57 -9.04 7.67
C LEU A 208 -11.17 -8.80 7.09
N GLY A 209 -10.12 -8.97 7.91
CA GLY A 209 -8.76 -8.64 7.55
C GLY A 209 -8.60 -7.16 7.19
N ALA A 210 -8.00 -6.88 6.04
CA ALA A 210 -7.71 -5.51 5.59
C ALA A 210 -8.93 -4.74 5.03
N ARG A 211 -10.13 -5.33 5.00
CA ARG A 211 -11.32 -4.67 4.43
C ARG A 211 -11.85 -3.58 5.36
N ALA A 212 -12.06 -2.39 4.81
CA ALA A 212 -12.70 -1.28 5.50
C ALA A 212 -14.22 -1.45 5.46
N LEU A 213 -14.85 -1.63 6.62
CA LEU A 213 -16.30 -1.81 6.77
C LEU A 213 -16.85 -0.78 7.75
N CYS A 214 -17.98 -0.18 7.40
CA CYS A 214 -18.82 0.64 8.25
C CYS A 214 -20.22 0.03 8.33
N LEU A 215 -20.67 -0.29 9.54
CA LEU A 215 -21.97 -0.88 9.79
C LEU A 215 -22.89 0.12 10.48
N LEU A 216 -24.06 0.36 9.90
CA LEU A 216 -25.09 1.25 10.44
C LEU A 216 -26.35 0.49 10.78
N SER A 217 -27.06 0.92 11.81
CA SER A 217 -28.35 0.34 12.16
C SER A 217 -29.41 0.68 11.12
N ASP A 218 -30.25 -0.29 10.75
CA ASP A 218 -31.36 -0.11 9.81
C ASP A 218 -32.42 0.88 10.30
N ILE A 219 -32.55 1.06 11.61
CA ILE A 219 -33.49 2.03 12.21
C ILE A 219 -33.00 3.48 12.17
N HIS A 220 -31.72 3.74 11.85
CA HIS A 220 -31.22 5.11 11.78
C HIS A 220 -31.70 5.79 10.47
N PRO A 221 -32.34 6.97 10.52
CA PRO A 221 -32.97 7.59 9.34
C PRO A 221 -32.02 7.82 8.16
N ALA A 222 -30.74 8.08 8.45
CA ALA A 222 -29.75 8.31 7.41
C ALA A 222 -29.24 7.04 6.71
N THR A 223 -29.47 5.86 7.30
CA THR A 223 -28.97 4.59 6.75
C THR A 223 -29.56 4.32 5.37
N ALA A 224 -30.85 4.58 5.18
CA ALA A 224 -31.51 4.45 3.88
C ALA A 224 -30.94 5.42 2.83
N GLY A 225 -30.68 6.68 3.20
CA GLY A 225 -30.11 7.66 2.29
C GLY A 225 -28.67 7.33 1.88
N LEU A 226 -27.83 6.94 2.84
CA LEU A 226 -26.44 6.56 2.59
C LEU A 226 -26.37 5.30 1.73
N THR A 227 -27.17 4.26 2.03
CA THR A 227 -27.20 3.02 1.24
C THR A 227 -27.76 3.23 -0.18
N ALA A 228 -28.78 4.07 -0.34
CA ALA A 228 -29.35 4.38 -1.66
C ALA A 228 -28.39 5.21 -2.52
N ALA A 229 -27.63 6.12 -1.92
CA ALA A 229 -26.65 6.94 -2.63
C ALA A 229 -25.45 6.10 -3.10
N SER A 230 -24.96 5.19 -2.25
CA SER A 230 -23.79 4.36 -2.54
C SER A 230 -23.76 3.15 -1.62
N GLY A 231 -23.26 2.00 -2.10
CA GLY A 231 -22.88 0.88 -1.23
C GLY A 231 -21.67 1.17 -0.33
N ARG A 232 -21.11 2.38 -0.40
CA ARG A 232 -19.88 2.81 0.29
C ARG A 232 -20.03 4.20 0.90
N VAL A 233 -19.34 4.43 2.00
CA VAL A 233 -19.36 5.70 2.75
C VAL A 233 -17.95 6.25 2.89
N GLU A 234 -17.84 7.58 2.83
CA GLU A 234 -16.66 8.30 3.29
C GLU A 234 -16.86 8.66 4.77
N ILE A 235 -15.84 8.35 5.56
CA ILE A 235 -15.79 8.62 6.99
C ILE A 235 -14.81 9.76 7.20
N LEU A 236 -15.29 10.82 7.87
CA LEU A 236 -14.47 11.93 8.31
C LEU A 236 -14.32 11.88 9.83
N ALA A 237 -13.08 11.69 10.27
CA ALA A 237 -12.71 11.72 11.68
C ALA A 237 -12.47 13.17 12.17
N PRO A 238 -12.57 13.45 13.48
CA PRO A 238 -12.41 14.80 14.03
C PRO A 238 -11.01 15.41 13.79
N ASN A 239 -10.00 14.56 13.68
CA ASN A 239 -8.62 14.94 13.35
C ASN A 239 -8.43 15.32 11.86
N GLY A 240 -9.50 15.28 11.05
CA GLY A 240 -9.48 15.55 9.62
C GLY A 240 -9.09 14.35 8.76
N ALA A 241 -8.77 13.19 9.34
CA ALA A 241 -8.51 11.97 8.60
C ALA A 241 -9.76 11.49 7.88
N ARG A 242 -9.56 10.96 6.67
CA ARG A 242 -10.63 10.48 5.79
C ARG A 242 -10.38 9.06 5.34
N ALA A 243 -11.45 8.29 5.20
CA ALA A 243 -11.38 6.93 4.71
C ALA A 243 -12.68 6.51 4.04
N VAL A 244 -12.58 5.77 2.94
CA VAL A 244 -13.74 5.11 2.32
C VAL A 244 -13.87 3.69 2.88
N ALA A 245 -15.11 3.27 3.13
CA ALA A 245 -15.46 1.94 3.61
C ALA A 245 -16.71 1.40 2.91
N GLU A 246 -16.82 0.07 2.81
CA GLU A 246 -18.06 -0.59 2.44
C GLU A 246 -19.13 -0.34 3.50
N LEU A 247 -20.35 -0.01 3.08
CA LEU A 247 -21.48 0.25 3.96
C LEU A 247 -22.31 -1.03 4.11
N GLY A 248 -22.39 -1.54 5.34
CA GLY A 248 -23.32 -2.60 5.70
C GLY A 248 -24.41 -2.10 6.63
N VAL A 249 -25.53 -2.82 6.64
CA VAL A 249 -26.69 -2.51 7.48
C VAL A 249 -26.88 -3.61 8.52
N LEU A 250 -26.83 -3.22 9.79
CA LEU A 250 -27.19 -4.05 10.93
C LEU A 250 -28.70 -4.05 11.09
N ARG A 251 -29.29 -5.23 10.95
CA ARG A 251 -30.70 -5.45 11.28
C ARG A 251 -30.78 -6.01 12.68
N ALA A 252 -31.39 -5.25 13.58
CA ALA A 252 -31.64 -5.70 14.93
C ALA A 252 -32.66 -6.85 14.95
N PRO A 253 -32.46 -7.91 15.77
CA PRO A 253 -33.56 -8.79 16.16
C PRO A 253 -34.65 -7.97 16.86
N LEU A 254 -35.93 -8.31 16.62
CA LEU A 254 -37.07 -7.67 17.29
C LEU A 254 -36.84 -7.56 18.81
N GLY A 255 -36.70 -6.33 19.32
CA GLY A 255 -36.58 -6.04 20.76
C GLY A 255 -35.17 -5.70 21.30
N GLN A 256 -34.11 -5.74 20.47
CA GLN A 256 -32.78 -5.25 20.87
C GLN A 256 -32.35 -4.10 19.95
N SER A 257 -32.56 -2.85 20.37
CA SER A 257 -32.08 -1.69 19.61
C SER A 257 -30.60 -1.48 19.90
N GLU A 258 -29.73 -1.67 18.90
CA GLU A 258 -28.43 -0.98 18.90
C GLU A 258 -28.70 0.54 18.92
N PRO A 259 -27.84 1.36 19.54
CA PRO A 259 -28.01 2.80 19.50
C PRO A 259 -27.93 3.28 18.05
N ALA A 260 -28.96 3.99 17.58
CA ALA A 260 -29.07 4.41 16.18
C ALA A 260 -27.87 5.26 15.71
N GLU A 261 -27.25 6.00 16.63
CA GLU A 261 -26.15 6.93 16.37
C GLU A 261 -24.76 6.26 16.42
N VAL A 262 -24.67 4.93 16.40
CA VAL A 262 -23.38 4.22 16.41
C VAL A 262 -23.03 3.68 15.03
N ALA A 263 -21.82 4.02 14.58
CA ALA A 263 -21.21 3.43 13.40
C ALA A 263 -20.18 2.37 13.83
N ALA A 264 -20.46 1.10 13.55
CA ALA A 264 -19.53 0.02 13.88
C ALA A 264 -18.49 -0.12 12.76
N LEU A 265 -17.23 0.14 13.06
CA LEU A 265 -16.12 0.18 12.11
C LEU A 265 -15.22 -1.04 12.26
N SER A 266 -14.66 -1.56 11.17
CA SER A 266 -13.64 -2.61 11.28
C SER A 266 -12.42 -2.12 12.07
N PRO A 267 -11.72 -2.99 12.85
CA PRO A 267 -10.58 -2.57 13.66
C PRO A 267 -9.48 -1.85 12.85
N ALA A 268 -9.14 -2.36 11.67
CA ALA A 268 -8.17 -1.74 10.77
C ALA A 268 -8.59 -0.33 10.31
N LEU A 269 -9.90 -0.08 10.16
CA LEU A 269 -10.42 1.22 9.78
C LEU A 269 -10.35 2.23 10.94
N MET A 270 -10.62 1.79 12.17
CA MET A 270 -10.45 2.64 13.36
C MET A 270 -8.99 3.05 13.54
N GLU A 271 -8.06 2.11 13.40
CA GLU A 271 -6.62 2.39 13.47
C GLU A 271 -6.19 3.39 12.39
N ARG A 272 -6.61 3.17 11.13
CA ARG A 272 -6.29 4.07 10.00
C ARG A 272 -6.80 5.50 10.20
N LEU A 273 -7.96 5.65 10.85
CA LEU A 273 -8.56 6.96 11.14
C LEU A 273 -8.10 7.54 12.49
N MET A 274 -7.33 6.79 13.27
CA MET A 274 -6.95 7.10 14.66
C MET A 274 -8.17 7.43 15.54
N LEU A 275 -9.24 6.62 15.44
CA LEU A 275 -10.46 6.76 16.22
C LEU A 275 -10.45 5.83 17.43
N ALA A 276 -10.84 6.35 18.59
CA ALA A 276 -11.17 5.58 19.79
C ALA A 276 -12.68 5.24 19.83
N PRO A 277 -13.09 4.17 20.55
CA PRO A 277 -14.50 3.91 20.79
C PRO A 277 -15.19 5.11 21.45
N GLY A 278 -16.30 5.56 20.88
CA GLY A 278 -17.06 6.73 21.32
C GLY A 278 -16.67 8.04 20.62
N ASP A 279 -15.58 8.08 19.86
CA ASP A 279 -15.19 9.29 19.13
C ASP A 279 -16.26 9.66 18.09
N PRO A 280 -16.61 10.95 17.97
CA PRO A 280 -17.56 11.39 16.97
C PRO A 280 -16.96 11.24 15.58
N LEU A 281 -17.80 10.93 14.60
CA LEU A 281 -17.44 10.89 13.19
C LEU A 281 -18.61 11.38 12.33
N VAL A 282 -18.28 11.73 11.09
CA VAL A 282 -19.26 12.12 10.08
C VAL A 282 -19.22 11.11 8.94
N LEU A 283 -20.40 10.69 8.48
CA LEU A 283 -20.55 9.81 7.32
C LEU A 283 -21.16 10.57 6.15
N ALA A 284 -20.49 10.50 5.01
CA ALA A 284 -21.02 10.98 3.73
C ALA A 284 -21.11 9.82 2.74
N ALA A 285 -21.97 9.97 1.73
CA ALA A 285 -21.92 9.08 0.58
C ALA A 285 -20.52 9.18 -0.05
N ALA A 286 -19.87 8.05 -0.30
CA ALA A 286 -18.54 8.07 -0.90
C ALA A 286 -18.62 8.72 -2.28
N PRO A 287 -17.82 9.77 -2.57
CA PRO A 287 -17.85 10.41 -3.88
C PRO A 287 -17.42 9.42 -4.95
N SER A 288 -18.06 9.48 -6.12
CA SER A 288 -17.57 8.73 -7.28
C SER A 288 -16.17 9.26 -7.62
N PRO A 289 -15.16 8.39 -7.78
CA PRO A 289 -13.82 8.85 -8.17
C PRO A 289 -13.88 9.58 -9.51
N GLU A 290 -13.16 10.70 -9.64
CA GLU A 290 -13.04 11.44 -10.90
C GLU A 290 -12.44 10.54 -12.01
N SER A 291 -11.56 9.61 -11.62
CA SER A 291 -10.97 8.62 -12.52
C SER A 291 -11.87 7.42 -12.84
N ARG A 292 -13.17 7.44 -12.49
CA ARG A 292 -14.10 6.35 -12.82
C ARG A 292 -14.30 6.18 -14.32
N ALA A 293 -14.53 7.28 -15.04
CA ALA A 293 -14.70 7.24 -16.49
C ALA A 293 -13.43 6.73 -17.19
N ILE A 294 -12.25 7.10 -16.65
CA ILE A 294 -10.94 6.62 -17.11
C ILE A 294 -10.85 5.09 -16.95
N LEU A 295 -11.15 4.58 -15.75
CA LEU A 295 -11.15 3.15 -15.46
C LEU A 295 -12.11 2.40 -16.40
N GLN A 296 -13.33 2.89 -16.57
CA GLN A 296 -14.35 2.29 -17.45
C GLN A 296 -13.90 2.28 -18.91
N ARG A 297 -13.21 3.33 -19.38
CA ARG A 297 -12.64 3.36 -20.73
C ARG A 297 -11.60 2.27 -20.93
N LYS A 298 -10.74 2.01 -19.94
CA LYS A 298 -9.80 0.88 -20.02
C LYS A 298 -10.52 -0.47 -20.04
N VAL A 299 -11.57 -0.63 -19.23
CA VAL A 299 -12.41 -1.84 -19.25
C VAL A 299 -13.07 -2.05 -20.63
N ALA A 300 -13.43 -0.97 -21.32
CA ALA A 300 -13.95 -1.00 -22.69
C ALA A 300 -12.88 -1.19 -23.78
N GLY A 301 -11.60 -1.39 -23.43
CA GLY A 301 -10.49 -1.61 -24.37
C GLY A 301 -9.79 -0.34 -24.86
N GLY A 302 -10.05 0.82 -24.25
CA GLY A 302 -9.31 2.05 -24.55
C GLY A 302 -7.91 2.08 -23.93
N THR A 303 -7.04 2.95 -24.44
CA THR A 303 -5.71 3.20 -23.87
C THR A 303 -5.71 4.40 -22.91
N LEU A 304 -4.85 4.35 -21.91
CA LEU A 304 -4.69 5.40 -20.90
C LEU A 304 -3.35 6.13 -21.05
N SER A 305 -3.36 7.43 -20.75
CA SER A 305 -2.14 8.23 -20.62
C SER A 305 -1.50 8.08 -19.24
N ASP A 306 -0.27 8.59 -19.08
CA ASP A 306 0.46 8.58 -17.81
C ASP A 306 -0.32 9.22 -16.66
N ALA A 307 -0.88 10.42 -16.88
CA ALA A 307 -1.64 11.14 -15.85
C ALA A 307 -2.92 10.39 -15.46
N GLU A 308 -3.55 9.71 -16.43
CA GLU A 308 -4.76 8.93 -16.21
C GLU A 308 -4.50 7.64 -15.43
N ILE A 309 -3.38 6.96 -15.72
CA ILE A 309 -2.95 5.80 -14.94
C ILE A 309 -2.60 6.21 -13.52
N ASP A 310 -1.88 7.32 -13.33
CA ASP A 310 -1.57 7.81 -12.00
C ASP A 310 -2.85 8.12 -11.19
N ALA A 311 -3.83 8.77 -11.82
CA ALA A 311 -5.13 9.04 -11.20
C ALA A 311 -5.86 7.74 -10.80
N VAL A 312 -5.95 6.75 -11.71
CA VAL A 312 -6.59 5.45 -11.41
C VAL A 312 -5.85 4.73 -10.27
N VAL A 313 -4.52 4.71 -10.28
CA VAL A 313 -3.73 4.05 -9.22
C VAL A 313 -3.87 4.80 -7.88
N GLY A 314 -3.94 6.13 -7.90
CA GLY A 314 -4.22 6.95 -6.72
C GLY A 314 -5.57 6.60 -6.08
N ASP A 315 -6.62 6.54 -6.90
CA ASP A 315 -7.98 6.25 -6.47
C ASP A 315 -8.14 4.78 -6.02
N MET A 316 -7.38 3.87 -6.63
CA MET A 316 -7.26 2.47 -6.20
C MET A 316 -6.71 2.36 -4.77
N VAL A 317 -5.59 3.03 -4.48
CA VAL A 317 -4.97 3.01 -3.13
C VAL A 317 -5.83 3.74 -2.11
N ALA A 318 -6.51 4.81 -2.52
CA ALA A 318 -7.45 5.55 -1.66
C ALA A 318 -8.74 4.77 -1.35
N GLY A 319 -8.96 3.59 -1.95
CA GLY A 319 -10.17 2.78 -1.75
C GLY A 319 -11.41 3.38 -2.40
N ARG A 320 -11.25 4.26 -3.40
CA ARG A 320 -12.36 4.95 -4.08
C ARG A 320 -13.07 4.08 -5.11
N TYR A 321 -12.53 2.92 -5.48
CA TYR A 321 -13.21 1.95 -6.34
C TYR A 321 -13.81 0.78 -5.55
N SER A 322 -14.93 0.26 -6.02
CA SER A 322 -15.46 -1.02 -5.53
C SER A 322 -14.57 -2.18 -5.99
N GLU A 323 -14.64 -3.30 -5.26
CA GLU A 323 -13.89 -4.52 -5.63
C GLU A 323 -14.26 -5.00 -7.04
N ALA A 324 -15.53 -4.88 -7.44
CA ALA A 324 -15.99 -5.25 -8.78
C ALA A 324 -15.38 -4.37 -9.89
N GLU A 325 -15.27 -3.05 -9.66
CA GLU A 325 -14.64 -2.14 -10.62
C GLU A 325 -13.15 -2.42 -10.76
N LEU A 326 -12.45 -2.64 -9.64
CA LEU A 326 -11.03 -2.99 -9.65
C LEU A 326 -10.80 -4.35 -10.32
N ALA A 327 -11.64 -5.34 -10.05
CA ALA A 327 -11.56 -6.64 -10.71
C ALA A 327 -11.78 -6.51 -12.22
N GLY A 328 -12.79 -5.75 -12.66
CA GLY A 328 -13.02 -5.46 -14.08
C GLY A 328 -11.81 -4.80 -14.74
N PHE A 329 -11.24 -3.78 -14.08
CA PHE A 329 -10.02 -3.11 -14.54
C PHE A 329 -8.83 -4.05 -14.63
N LEU A 330 -8.55 -4.85 -13.59
CA LEU A 330 -7.41 -5.75 -13.56
C LEU A 330 -7.54 -6.90 -14.56
N VAL A 331 -8.76 -7.41 -14.79
CA VAL A 331 -9.02 -8.38 -15.87
C VAL A 331 -8.73 -7.74 -17.23
N ALA A 332 -9.22 -6.52 -17.50
CA ALA A 332 -8.94 -5.82 -18.75
C ALA A 332 -7.43 -5.56 -18.93
N ALA A 333 -6.79 -5.00 -17.89
CA ALA A 333 -5.35 -4.71 -17.85
C ALA A 333 -4.47 -5.97 -17.97
N SER A 334 -4.93 -7.12 -17.48
CA SER A 334 -4.19 -8.38 -17.62
C SER A 334 -4.15 -8.89 -19.06
N ARG A 335 -5.17 -8.55 -19.86
CA ARG A 335 -5.32 -8.96 -21.26
C ARG A 335 -4.68 -7.97 -22.21
N ASP A 336 -4.86 -6.68 -21.95
CA ASP A 336 -4.43 -5.62 -22.85
C ASP A 336 -3.86 -4.43 -22.08
N LEU A 337 -2.55 -4.21 -22.25
CA LEU A 337 -1.82 -3.07 -21.69
C LEU A 337 -0.70 -2.69 -22.67
N ALA A 338 -0.82 -1.54 -23.32
CA ALA A 338 0.21 -1.07 -24.25
C ALA A 338 1.52 -0.77 -23.49
N ALA A 339 2.67 -0.82 -24.18
CA ALA A 339 3.97 -0.57 -23.55
C ALA A 339 4.04 0.79 -22.80
N PRO A 340 3.52 1.91 -23.33
CA PRO A 340 3.44 3.17 -22.58
C PRO A 340 2.61 3.06 -21.30
N GLU A 341 1.52 2.28 -21.30
CA GLU A 341 0.72 2.04 -20.11
C GLU A 341 1.49 1.23 -19.06
N VAL A 342 2.34 0.29 -19.48
CA VAL A 342 3.18 -0.49 -18.56
C VAL A 342 4.19 0.44 -17.89
N ILE A 343 4.81 1.34 -18.64
CA ILE A 343 5.73 2.36 -18.14
C ILE A 343 5.02 3.25 -17.10
N ALA A 344 3.88 3.83 -17.47
CA ALA A 344 3.08 4.68 -16.60
C ALA A 344 2.67 3.95 -15.30
N LEU A 345 2.20 2.70 -15.40
CA LEU A 345 1.83 1.89 -14.24
C LEU A 345 3.05 1.61 -13.35
N THR A 346 4.20 1.36 -13.95
CA THR A 346 5.46 1.13 -13.22
C THR A 346 5.88 2.37 -12.43
N ARG A 347 5.81 3.56 -13.04
CA ARG A 347 6.08 4.84 -12.36
C ARG A 347 5.08 5.10 -11.24
N ALA A 348 3.79 4.96 -11.52
CA ALA A 348 2.71 5.19 -10.54
C ALA A 348 2.84 4.27 -9.31
N ARG A 349 3.25 3.00 -9.50
CA ARG A 349 3.53 2.06 -8.41
C ARG A 349 4.75 2.45 -7.60
N ALA A 350 5.86 2.78 -8.28
CA ALA A 350 7.10 3.18 -7.62
C ALA A 350 6.94 4.47 -6.81
N ALA A 351 6.20 5.45 -7.33
CA ALA A 351 5.93 6.72 -6.65
C ALA A 351 5.14 6.59 -5.34
N ARG A 352 4.45 5.45 -5.14
CA ARG A 352 3.65 5.13 -3.94
C ARG A 352 4.34 4.14 -3.01
N ALA A 353 5.60 3.79 -3.29
CA ALA A 353 6.45 3.02 -2.40
C ALA A 353 7.44 3.95 -1.67
N ALA A 354 7.95 3.52 -0.52
CA ALA A 354 9.03 4.23 0.17
C ALA A 354 10.32 4.11 -0.66
N ARG A 355 10.66 5.19 -1.38
CA ARG A 355 11.83 5.20 -2.27
C ARG A 355 13.12 5.30 -1.46
N GLN A 356 14.04 4.38 -1.72
CA GLN A 356 15.39 4.37 -1.16
C GLN A 356 16.34 5.17 -2.07
N SER A 357 17.38 5.75 -1.48
CA SER A 357 18.42 6.49 -2.19
C SER A 357 19.79 6.08 -1.68
N TRP A 358 20.74 5.91 -2.59
CA TRP A 358 22.07 5.40 -2.26
C TRP A 358 23.14 6.37 -2.79
N PRO A 359 24.30 6.45 -2.14
CA PRO A 359 25.43 7.19 -2.68
C PRO A 359 25.96 6.49 -3.93
N GLY A 360 26.39 7.29 -4.92
CA GLY A 360 26.97 6.81 -6.18
C GLY A 360 25.98 6.73 -7.33
N GLU A 361 26.51 6.71 -8.55
CA GLU A 361 25.72 6.68 -9.79
C GLU A 361 25.27 5.25 -10.16
N ILE A 362 26.02 4.23 -9.71
CA ILE A 362 25.79 2.83 -10.06
C ILE A 362 25.35 2.07 -8.80
N VAL A 363 24.06 1.75 -8.77
CA VAL A 363 23.40 0.86 -7.81
C VAL A 363 22.86 -0.35 -8.55
N VAL A 364 23.44 -1.51 -8.31
CA VAL A 364 23.08 -2.75 -9.02
C VAL A 364 22.00 -3.52 -8.25
N ASP A 365 21.13 -4.23 -8.96
CA ASP A 365 20.21 -5.24 -8.40
C ASP A 365 20.08 -6.39 -9.39
N LYS A 366 19.71 -7.57 -8.89
CA LYS A 366 19.41 -8.75 -9.68
C LYS A 366 18.00 -9.22 -9.36
N HIS A 367 17.17 -9.46 -10.36
CA HIS A 367 15.91 -10.17 -10.17
C HIS A 367 15.94 -11.51 -10.86
N SER A 368 15.19 -12.48 -10.36
CA SER A 368 14.90 -13.70 -11.10
C SER A 368 13.41 -13.74 -11.38
N MET A 369 13.04 -14.09 -12.60
CA MET A 369 11.65 -14.44 -12.91
C MET A 369 11.15 -15.56 -11.98
N GLY A 370 12.07 -16.40 -11.49
CA GLY A 370 11.79 -17.48 -10.56
C GLY A 370 11.13 -18.68 -11.25
N GLY A 371 10.57 -19.57 -10.45
CA GLY A 371 9.97 -20.83 -10.92
C GLY A 371 10.92 -22.01 -10.91
N ILE A 372 12.23 -21.79 -10.73
CA ILE A 372 13.24 -22.86 -10.62
C ILE A 372 13.68 -23.01 -9.15
N PRO A 373 13.49 -24.18 -8.52
CA PRO A 373 13.96 -24.46 -7.16
C PRO A 373 15.49 -24.52 -7.10
N GLY A 374 16.06 -24.26 -5.92
CA GLY A 374 17.51 -24.33 -5.71
C GLY A 374 18.34 -23.22 -6.34
N ASN A 375 17.76 -22.35 -7.19
CA ASN A 375 18.46 -21.22 -7.82
C ASN A 375 18.78 -20.09 -6.81
N ARG A 376 19.74 -20.33 -5.91
CA ARG A 376 20.24 -19.40 -4.89
C ARG A 376 21.60 -18.82 -5.24
N ILE A 377 21.70 -18.28 -6.44
CA ILE A 377 22.88 -17.50 -6.84
C ILE A 377 22.96 -16.15 -6.08
N THR A 378 21.83 -15.56 -5.67
CA THR A 378 21.81 -14.20 -5.08
C THR A 378 22.70 -14.03 -3.85
N PRO A 379 22.70 -14.96 -2.86
CA PRO A 379 23.61 -14.89 -1.72
C PRO A 379 25.09 -15.14 -2.04
N ILE A 380 25.43 -15.52 -3.27
CA ILE A 380 26.82 -15.66 -3.76
C ILE A 380 27.22 -14.41 -4.55
N ILE A 381 26.33 -13.92 -5.42
CA ILE A 381 26.60 -12.76 -6.29
C ILE A 381 26.79 -11.48 -5.47
N ILE A 382 25.91 -11.23 -4.49
CA ILE A 382 25.94 -9.99 -3.69
C ILE A 382 27.29 -9.83 -2.97
N PRO A 383 27.79 -10.84 -2.24
CA PRO A 383 29.10 -10.73 -1.63
C PRO A 383 30.23 -10.50 -2.64
N ILE A 384 30.22 -11.16 -3.80
CA ILE A 384 31.26 -10.95 -4.82
C ILE A 384 31.26 -9.48 -5.30
N VAL A 385 30.11 -8.96 -5.73
CA VAL A 385 30.08 -7.62 -6.35
C VAL A 385 30.30 -6.51 -5.32
N THR A 386 29.88 -6.71 -4.07
CA THR A 386 30.04 -5.72 -2.99
C THR A 386 31.46 -5.74 -2.41
N ALA A 387 32.11 -6.90 -2.33
CA ALA A 387 33.54 -6.99 -2.03
C ALA A 387 34.41 -6.32 -3.10
N LEU A 388 33.91 -6.21 -4.34
CA LEU A 388 34.54 -5.51 -5.45
C LEU A 388 34.05 -4.05 -5.61
N GLY A 389 33.33 -3.51 -4.62
CA GLY A 389 33.05 -2.08 -4.50
C GLY A 389 31.73 -1.59 -5.11
N LEU A 390 30.87 -2.48 -5.62
CA LEU A 390 29.54 -2.10 -6.08
C LEU A 390 28.50 -2.09 -4.95
N THR A 391 27.50 -1.23 -5.06
CA THR A 391 26.39 -1.18 -4.10
C THR A 391 25.21 -2.03 -4.59
N MET A 392 24.76 -3.00 -3.78
CA MET A 392 23.67 -3.93 -4.13
C MET A 392 22.64 -4.09 -2.98
N PRO A 393 21.68 -3.15 -2.84
CA PRO A 393 20.69 -3.14 -1.76
C PRO A 393 19.50 -4.07 -2.07
N LYS A 394 19.76 -5.38 -2.08
CA LYS A 394 18.79 -6.38 -2.54
C LYS A 394 17.60 -6.47 -1.59
N THR A 395 16.42 -6.13 -2.11
CA THR A 395 15.14 -6.55 -1.52
C THR A 395 14.55 -7.74 -2.28
N SER A 396 14.04 -8.74 -1.56
CA SER A 396 13.52 -9.98 -2.11
C SER A 396 12.21 -10.38 -1.42
N SER A 397 11.28 -10.99 -2.16
CA SER A 397 10.09 -11.59 -1.55
C SER A 397 10.42 -12.96 -0.94
N ARG A 398 9.59 -13.37 0.02
CA ARG A 398 9.52 -14.77 0.44
C ARG A 398 8.88 -15.64 -0.64
N ALA A 399 9.05 -16.95 -0.52
CA ALA A 399 8.36 -17.93 -1.33
C ALA A 399 6.84 -17.77 -1.22
N ILE A 400 6.16 -17.82 -2.37
CA ILE A 400 4.70 -17.92 -2.44
C ILE A 400 4.32 -19.33 -2.91
N THR A 401 4.86 -19.75 -4.05
CA THR A 401 4.57 -21.06 -4.66
C THR A 401 5.78 -21.98 -4.73
N SER A 402 6.99 -21.46 -4.51
CA SER A 402 8.25 -22.21 -4.47
C SER A 402 8.52 -22.81 -3.09
N ALA A 403 9.43 -23.79 -3.02
CA ALA A 403 9.86 -24.41 -1.78
C ALA A 403 10.68 -23.48 -0.86
N ALA A 404 11.35 -22.49 -1.44
CA ALA A 404 12.01 -21.42 -0.72
C ALA A 404 12.05 -20.15 -1.60
N GLY A 405 12.19 -18.98 -0.97
CA GLY A 405 12.57 -17.73 -1.61
C GLY A 405 13.98 -17.32 -1.21
N THR A 406 14.51 -16.24 -1.81
CA THR A 406 15.83 -15.71 -1.42
C THR A 406 15.84 -15.17 0.00
N ALA A 407 14.76 -14.50 0.43
CA ALA A 407 14.63 -14.03 1.80
C ALA A 407 14.55 -15.20 2.80
N ASP A 408 13.84 -16.28 2.46
CA ASP A 408 13.76 -17.46 3.33
C ASP A 408 15.12 -18.14 3.50
N ALA A 409 15.94 -18.20 2.44
CA ALA A 409 17.29 -18.75 2.51
C ALA A 409 18.24 -17.85 3.33
N MET A 410 18.19 -16.53 3.15
CA MET A 410 19.01 -15.60 3.95
C MET A 410 18.62 -15.63 5.43
N GLU A 411 17.34 -15.81 5.73
CA GLU A 411 16.83 -15.89 7.12
C GLU A 411 17.41 -17.06 7.91
N VAL A 412 18.01 -18.05 7.24
CA VAL A 412 18.74 -19.12 7.92
C VAL A 412 19.95 -18.59 8.70
N ILE A 413 20.58 -17.52 8.23
CA ILE A 413 21.82 -16.98 8.82
C ILE A 413 21.70 -15.55 9.35
N ALA A 414 20.74 -14.75 8.89
CA ALA A 414 20.60 -13.35 9.32
C ALA A 414 19.14 -12.89 9.27
N ARG A 415 18.79 -11.88 10.09
CA ARG A 415 17.47 -11.24 9.99
C ARG A 415 17.25 -10.68 8.57
N VAL A 416 16.01 -10.80 8.08
CA VAL A 416 15.58 -10.23 6.79
C VAL A 416 14.49 -9.17 6.92
N ASP A 417 13.76 -9.13 8.04
CA ASP A 417 12.78 -8.09 8.34
C ASP A 417 13.49 -6.87 8.94
N LEU A 418 13.97 -6.00 8.06
CA LEU A 418 14.67 -4.76 8.39
C LEU A 418 13.72 -3.57 8.25
N THR A 419 13.91 -2.57 9.11
CA THR A 419 13.39 -1.22 8.93
C THR A 419 14.18 -0.47 7.86
N PRO A 420 13.65 0.64 7.29
CA PRO A 420 14.41 1.47 6.35
C PRO A 420 15.75 1.96 6.91
N ASP A 421 15.79 2.35 8.19
CA ASP A 421 17.03 2.83 8.82
C ASP A 421 18.07 1.70 8.98
N GLU A 422 17.64 0.51 9.42
CA GLU A 422 18.51 -0.68 9.49
C GLU A 422 19.04 -1.07 8.10
N LEU A 423 18.18 -1.01 7.06
CA LEU A 423 18.58 -1.26 5.68
C LEU A 423 19.68 -0.28 5.24
N HIS A 424 19.46 1.02 5.49
CA HIS A 424 20.40 2.07 5.13
C HIS A 424 21.74 1.90 5.85
N ALA A 425 21.74 1.59 7.15
CA ALA A 425 22.95 1.33 7.91
C ALA A 425 23.73 0.14 7.35
N CYS A 426 23.06 -0.99 7.11
CA CYS A 426 23.66 -2.22 6.58
C CYS A 426 24.32 -2.01 5.21
N VAL A 427 23.63 -1.35 4.28
CA VAL A 427 24.16 -1.10 2.93
C VAL A 427 25.27 -0.06 2.95
N THR A 428 25.19 0.96 3.82
CA THR A 428 26.27 1.95 3.95
C THR A 428 27.56 1.32 4.49
N GLU A 429 27.44 0.40 5.44
CA GLU A 429 28.58 -0.28 6.05
C GLU A 429 29.22 -1.31 5.11
N THR A 430 28.41 -2.09 4.41
CA THR A 430 28.89 -3.30 3.71
C THR A 430 28.81 -3.20 2.19
N GLY A 431 28.09 -2.22 1.64
CA GLY A 431 27.75 -2.12 0.22
C GLY A 431 26.59 -3.01 -0.20
N GLY A 432 26.10 -3.93 0.64
CA GLY A 432 25.07 -4.88 0.25
C GLY A 432 24.11 -5.27 1.35
N CYS A 433 22.97 -5.82 0.95
CA CYS A 433 22.03 -6.47 1.86
C CYS A 433 21.23 -7.52 1.11
N ILE A 434 20.54 -8.41 1.82
CA ILE A 434 19.48 -9.30 1.35
C ILE A 434 18.33 -9.18 2.35
N ALA A 435 17.43 -8.23 2.11
CA ALA A 435 16.30 -7.94 2.98
C ALA A 435 14.97 -8.43 2.37
N TRP A 436 14.00 -8.69 3.23
CA TRP A 436 12.64 -8.98 2.81
C TRP A 436 11.95 -7.69 2.35
N ASN A 437 11.31 -7.74 1.18
CA ASN A 437 10.68 -6.58 0.55
C ASN A 437 9.46 -6.01 1.28
N GLY A 438 8.97 -6.67 2.34
CA GLY A 438 7.74 -6.35 3.07
C GLY A 438 7.59 -4.87 3.41
N ARG A 439 8.18 -4.41 4.51
CA ARG A 439 8.08 -3.01 4.97
C ARG A 439 8.89 -2.01 4.13
N LEU A 440 9.73 -2.50 3.22
CA LEU A 440 10.72 -1.68 2.51
C LEU A 440 10.21 -1.19 1.16
N THR A 441 9.83 -2.11 0.26
CA THR A 441 9.55 -1.78 -1.15
C THR A 441 8.17 -2.22 -1.62
N HIS A 442 7.37 -2.82 -0.74
CA HIS A 442 5.99 -3.18 -1.06
C HIS A 442 5.10 -1.94 -1.07
N SER A 443 4.54 -1.60 -2.24
CA SER A 443 3.61 -0.48 -2.33
C SER A 443 2.22 -0.87 -1.81
N PRO A 444 1.40 0.10 -1.36
CA PRO A 444 -0.03 -0.14 -1.13
C PRO A 444 -0.75 -0.67 -2.38
N VAL A 445 -0.27 -0.28 -3.57
CA VAL A 445 -0.80 -0.76 -4.86
C VAL A 445 -0.66 -2.28 -4.98
N ASP A 446 0.48 -2.83 -4.57
CA ASP A 446 0.72 -4.28 -4.60
C ASP A 446 -0.29 -5.03 -3.71
N GLN A 447 -0.67 -4.46 -2.56
CA GLN A 447 -1.66 -5.09 -1.67
C GLN A 447 -3.03 -5.17 -2.35
N VAL A 448 -3.50 -4.06 -2.92
CA VAL A 448 -4.80 -4.00 -3.60
C VAL A 448 -4.84 -4.93 -4.82
N MET A 449 -3.82 -4.86 -5.68
CA MET A 449 -3.78 -5.69 -6.89
C MET A 449 -3.65 -7.18 -6.56
N ASN A 450 -2.81 -7.57 -5.58
CA ASN A 450 -2.60 -8.98 -5.24
C ASN A 450 -3.83 -9.61 -4.58
N ALA A 451 -4.62 -8.83 -3.85
CA ALA A 451 -5.87 -9.31 -3.25
C ALA A 451 -6.88 -9.78 -4.31
N ILE A 452 -6.81 -9.25 -5.54
CA ILE A 452 -7.70 -9.59 -6.65
C ILE A 452 -7.04 -10.56 -7.63
N ASN A 453 -5.79 -10.31 -8.02
CA ASN A 453 -5.09 -11.14 -9.03
C ASN A 453 -4.91 -12.58 -8.58
N ARG A 454 -4.58 -12.81 -7.29
CA ARG A 454 -4.27 -14.16 -6.79
C ARG A 454 -5.51 -15.08 -6.75
N PRO A 455 -6.66 -14.69 -6.16
CA PRO A 455 -7.85 -15.55 -6.14
C PRO A 455 -8.40 -15.81 -7.55
N LEU A 456 -8.35 -14.82 -8.44
CA LEU A 456 -8.79 -14.97 -9.83
C LEU A 456 -7.79 -15.72 -10.72
N GLY A 457 -6.58 -15.99 -10.22
CA GLY A 457 -5.53 -16.62 -11.01
C GLY A 457 -5.09 -15.79 -12.21
N LEU A 458 -5.21 -14.46 -12.15
CA LEU A 458 -4.80 -13.56 -13.25
C LEU A 458 -3.28 -13.64 -13.43
N ARG A 459 -2.86 -14.01 -14.64
CA ARG A 459 -1.45 -14.09 -15.03
C ARG A 459 -1.23 -13.16 -16.21
N SER A 460 -0.34 -12.18 -16.07
CA SER A 460 0.01 -11.24 -17.12
C SER A 460 1.47 -10.85 -17.01
N THR A 461 2.24 -11.12 -18.06
CA THR A 461 3.66 -10.74 -18.15
C THR A 461 3.85 -9.23 -18.00
N ARG A 462 2.91 -8.43 -18.52
CA ARG A 462 2.95 -6.96 -18.44
C ARG A 462 2.77 -6.45 -17.01
N LEU A 463 1.82 -7.02 -16.26
CA LEU A 463 1.65 -6.69 -14.84
C LEU A 463 2.84 -7.15 -13.99
N ASP A 464 3.45 -8.29 -14.35
CA ASP A 464 4.66 -8.82 -13.71
C ASP A 464 5.87 -7.90 -13.95
N VAL A 465 6.12 -7.48 -15.20
CA VAL A 465 7.19 -6.52 -15.54
C VAL A 465 7.02 -5.23 -14.74
N SER A 466 5.80 -4.67 -14.73
CA SER A 466 5.50 -3.49 -13.93
C SER A 466 5.74 -3.70 -12.44
N SER A 467 5.38 -4.89 -11.92
CA SER A 467 5.57 -5.26 -10.52
C SER A 467 7.03 -5.39 -10.13
N ILE A 468 7.85 -5.94 -11.01
CA ILE A 468 9.27 -6.19 -10.79
C ILE A 468 10.03 -4.87 -10.83
N LEU A 469 9.87 -4.10 -11.91
CA LEU A 469 10.63 -2.86 -12.14
C LEU A 469 10.24 -1.75 -11.16
N SER A 470 8.96 -1.63 -10.78
CA SER A 470 8.54 -0.63 -9.79
C SER A 470 9.23 -0.85 -8.43
N LYS A 471 9.41 -2.11 -8.01
CA LYS A 471 10.14 -2.45 -6.78
C LYS A 471 11.64 -2.15 -6.88
N LYS A 472 12.24 -2.32 -8.07
CA LYS A 472 13.66 -1.97 -8.30
C LYS A 472 13.88 -0.47 -8.24
N LEU A 473 12.97 0.28 -8.87
CA LEU A 473 12.99 1.74 -8.84
C LEU A 473 12.77 2.27 -7.42
N ALA A 474 11.84 1.67 -6.66
CA ALA A 474 11.63 1.97 -5.25
C ALA A 474 12.84 1.60 -4.37
N ALA A 475 13.54 0.51 -4.68
CA ALA A 475 14.78 0.13 -4.01
C ALA A 475 15.97 1.06 -4.34
N GLY A 476 15.80 2.06 -5.21
CA GLY A 476 16.87 2.97 -5.61
C GLY A 476 17.89 2.37 -6.58
N SER A 477 17.57 1.24 -7.22
CA SER A 477 18.43 0.64 -8.23
C SER A 477 18.53 1.51 -9.48
N THR A 478 19.67 1.44 -10.15
CA THR A 478 19.94 2.11 -11.44
C THR A 478 20.24 1.10 -12.54
N HIS A 479 20.89 -0.01 -12.18
CA HIS A 479 21.27 -1.10 -13.06
C HIS A 479 20.63 -2.39 -12.55
N VAL A 480 19.77 -3.02 -13.36
CA VAL A 480 19.06 -4.24 -12.97
C VAL A 480 19.34 -5.38 -13.95
N LEU A 481 19.84 -6.49 -13.42
CA LEU A 481 20.03 -7.73 -14.19
C LEU A 481 18.85 -8.70 -13.94
N ILE A 482 18.20 -9.17 -15.00
CA ILE A 482 17.08 -10.12 -14.95
C ILE A 482 17.56 -11.53 -15.33
N ASP A 483 17.48 -12.46 -14.38
CA ASP A 483 17.62 -13.92 -14.58
C ASP A 483 16.29 -14.49 -15.09
N MET A 484 16.30 -14.98 -16.32
CA MET A 484 15.13 -15.51 -17.01
C MET A 484 15.35 -16.99 -17.37
N PRO A 485 15.02 -17.92 -16.47
CA PRO A 485 15.03 -19.33 -16.79
C PRO A 485 13.99 -19.66 -17.86
N VAL A 486 14.40 -20.36 -18.91
CA VAL A 486 13.55 -20.79 -20.03
C VAL A 486 13.43 -22.32 -19.99
N GLY A 487 12.20 -22.81 -19.92
CA GLY A 487 11.96 -24.25 -19.88
C GLY A 487 10.48 -24.60 -19.70
N PRO A 488 10.10 -25.86 -19.95
CA PRO A 488 8.70 -26.29 -20.02
C PRO A 488 7.94 -26.11 -18.70
N GLU A 489 8.64 -26.11 -17.57
CA GLU A 489 8.07 -25.90 -16.23
C GLU A 489 8.43 -24.55 -15.61
N ALA A 490 9.28 -23.76 -16.28
CA ALA A 490 9.62 -22.42 -15.87
C ALA A 490 8.45 -21.44 -16.12
N LYS A 491 8.59 -20.20 -15.63
CA LYS A 491 7.60 -19.15 -15.95
C LYS A 491 7.62 -18.78 -17.43
N THR A 492 8.80 -18.82 -18.05
CA THR A 492 9.02 -18.57 -19.46
C THR A 492 9.23 -19.91 -20.15
N ARG A 493 8.34 -20.30 -21.07
CA ARG A 493 8.26 -21.68 -21.57
C ARG A 493 9.22 -21.98 -22.69
N ASP A 494 9.31 -21.06 -23.66
CA ASP A 494 10.12 -21.20 -24.85
C ASP A 494 10.90 -19.92 -25.15
N ALA A 495 11.78 -20.00 -26.14
CA ALA A 495 12.70 -18.93 -26.50
C ALA A 495 11.99 -17.72 -27.14
N ALA A 496 10.86 -17.92 -27.82
CA ALA A 496 10.10 -16.83 -28.43
C ALA A 496 9.42 -15.99 -27.33
N ASP A 497 8.72 -16.65 -26.40
CA ASP A 497 8.15 -16.02 -25.20
C ASP A 497 9.22 -15.30 -24.38
N ALA A 498 10.42 -15.88 -24.28
CA ALA A 498 11.56 -15.28 -23.57
C ALA A 498 12.05 -13.99 -24.24
N GLN A 499 12.14 -13.98 -25.57
CA GLN A 499 12.58 -12.81 -26.31
C GLN A 499 11.56 -11.67 -26.21
N ASP A 500 10.27 -11.96 -26.42
CA ASP A 500 9.20 -10.97 -26.30
C ASP A 500 9.16 -10.34 -24.90
N LEU A 501 9.38 -11.15 -23.86
CA LEU A 501 9.45 -10.67 -22.49
C LEU A 501 10.71 -9.85 -22.23
N ALA A 502 11.86 -10.23 -22.79
CA ALA A 502 13.10 -9.48 -22.68
C ALA A 502 12.99 -8.09 -23.33
N ASP A 503 12.36 -8.01 -24.51
CA ASP A 503 12.12 -6.75 -25.24
C ASP A 503 11.16 -5.84 -24.46
N LEU A 504 10.11 -6.41 -23.88
CA LEU A 504 9.18 -5.67 -23.00
C LEU A 504 9.89 -5.14 -21.76
N PHE A 505 10.70 -5.96 -21.09
CA PHE A 505 11.49 -5.54 -19.93
C PHE A 505 12.40 -4.36 -20.28
N THR A 506 13.12 -4.46 -21.40
CA THR A 506 14.06 -3.43 -21.87
C THR A 506 13.32 -2.12 -22.16
N THR A 507 12.23 -2.20 -22.93
CA THR A 507 11.38 -1.03 -23.26
C THR A 507 10.87 -0.33 -22.00
N VAL A 508 10.36 -1.09 -21.03
CA VAL A 508 9.80 -0.51 -19.81
C VAL A 508 10.90 0.05 -18.92
N ALA A 509 12.04 -0.63 -18.80
CA ALA A 509 13.18 -0.19 -18.01
C ALA A 509 13.74 1.15 -18.52
N GLU A 510 13.99 1.27 -19.83
CA GLU A 510 14.39 2.52 -20.47
C GLU A 510 13.36 3.63 -20.21
N GLY A 511 12.08 3.30 -20.38
CA GLY A 511 10.98 4.21 -20.08
C GLY A 511 10.99 4.73 -18.64
N VAL A 512 11.41 3.94 -17.65
CA VAL A 512 11.46 4.39 -16.25
C VAL A 512 12.86 4.85 -15.79
N GLY A 513 13.83 4.93 -16.70
CA GLY A 513 15.19 5.39 -16.42
C GLY A 513 16.07 4.36 -15.71
N LEU A 514 15.86 3.06 -15.98
CA LEU A 514 16.70 1.97 -15.48
C LEU A 514 17.55 1.40 -16.63
N SER A 515 18.84 1.19 -16.36
CA SER A 515 19.71 0.37 -17.20
C SER A 515 19.40 -1.10 -16.92
N LEU A 516 19.07 -1.87 -17.95
CA LEU A 516 18.64 -3.27 -17.80
C LEU A 516 19.47 -4.23 -18.65
N LYS A 517 19.80 -5.39 -18.08
CA LYS A 517 20.32 -6.55 -18.80
C LYS A 517 19.44 -7.77 -18.52
N VAL A 518 19.04 -8.49 -19.55
CA VAL A 518 18.32 -9.76 -19.42
C VAL A 518 19.25 -10.91 -19.77
N MET A 519 19.33 -11.91 -18.89
CA MET A 519 20.08 -13.15 -19.10
C MET A 519 19.10 -14.32 -19.17
N GLN A 520 18.93 -14.87 -20.37
CA GLN A 520 18.19 -16.11 -20.56
C GLN A 520 19.07 -17.30 -20.14
N THR A 521 18.52 -18.22 -19.34
CA THR A 521 19.27 -19.39 -18.85
C THR A 521 18.44 -20.67 -18.95
N ASP A 522 19.07 -21.83 -18.89
CA ASP A 522 18.38 -23.10 -18.80
C ASP A 522 17.48 -23.16 -17.55
N GLY A 523 16.18 -23.38 -17.77
CA GLY A 523 15.16 -23.55 -16.74
C GLY A 523 14.52 -24.94 -16.78
N THR A 524 15.20 -25.93 -17.35
CA THR A 524 14.64 -27.28 -17.51
C THR A 524 14.76 -28.16 -16.26
N GLY A 525 15.54 -27.75 -15.25
CA GLY A 525 15.70 -28.47 -13.99
C GLY A 525 16.07 -27.57 -12.81
N PRO A 526 16.07 -28.11 -11.58
CA PRO A 526 16.60 -27.44 -10.39
C PRO A 526 18.06 -27.01 -10.56
N VAL A 527 18.48 -25.98 -9.82
CA VAL A 527 19.90 -25.56 -9.73
C VAL A 527 20.43 -25.96 -8.35
N GLY A 528 21.64 -26.51 -8.29
CA GLY A 528 22.19 -27.03 -7.04
C GLY A 528 21.62 -28.40 -6.66
N ARG A 529 21.86 -28.81 -5.41
CA ARG A 529 21.48 -30.14 -4.87
C ARG A 529 20.34 -30.03 -3.86
N GLY A 530 20.36 -29.01 -3.02
CA GLY A 530 19.37 -28.77 -1.98
C GLY A 530 18.18 -27.94 -2.47
N VAL A 531 16.98 -28.30 -2.05
CA VAL A 531 15.74 -27.54 -2.26
C VAL A 531 15.02 -27.37 -0.94
N GLY A 532 14.90 -26.13 -0.47
CA GLY A 532 14.43 -25.77 0.87
C GLY A 532 15.37 -24.76 1.54
N PRO A 533 14.93 -23.91 2.49
CA PRO A 533 15.73 -22.79 2.97
C PRO A 533 17.13 -23.16 3.49
N VAL A 534 17.22 -24.11 4.42
CA VAL A 534 18.50 -24.56 5.00
C VAL A 534 19.34 -25.32 3.97
N LEU A 535 18.71 -26.18 3.17
CA LEU A 535 19.41 -27.00 2.16
C LEU A 535 20.02 -26.14 1.05
N GLU A 536 19.29 -25.12 0.59
CA GLU A 536 19.79 -24.19 -0.41
C GLU A 536 20.89 -23.27 0.16
N MET A 537 20.77 -22.85 1.42
CA MET A 537 21.83 -22.06 2.05
C MET A 537 23.09 -22.90 2.33
N ARG A 538 22.93 -24.19 2.66
CA ARG A 538 24.05 -25.15 2.75
C ARG A 538 24.81 -25.25 1.43
N ASP A 539 24.11 -25.32 0.31
CA ASP A 539 24.73 -25.34 -1.01
C ASP A 539 25.46 -24.03 -1.35
N VAL A 540 24.89 -22.89 -0.96
CA VAL A 540 25.56 -21.58 -1.06
C VAL A 540 26.88 -21.57 -0.28
N PHE A 541 26.86 -22.02 0.98
CA PHE A 541 28.07 -22.09 1.80
C PHE A 541 29.10 -23.05 1.20
N ALA A 542 28.67 -24.20 0.67
CA ALA A 542 29.59 -25.12 0.00
C ALA A 542 30.32 -24.46 -1.18
N VAL A 543 29.63 -23.62 -1.96
CA VAL A 543 30.26 -22.83 -3.03
C VAL A 543 31.20 -21.76 -2.48
N LEU A 544 30.79 -20.99 -1.48
CA LEU A 544 31.60 -19.92 -0.89
C LEU A 544 32.85 -20.42 -0.16
N GLU A 545 32.78 -21.61 0.43
CA GLU A 545 33.90 -22.30 1.11
C GLU A 545 34.83 -23.03 0.12
N GLY A 546 34.48 -23.07 -1.18
CA GLY A 546 35.27 -23.77 -2.19
C GLY A 546 35.30 -25.29 -2.00
N ARG A 547 34.25 -25.87 -1.38
CA ARG A 547 34.24 -27.31 -1.06
C ARG A 547 34.26 -28.18 -2.34
N PRO A 548 34.97 -29.33 -2.32
CA PRO A 548 35.01 -30.22 -3.48
C PRO A 548 33.64 -30.79 -3.89
N ASP A 549 32.70 -30.88 -2.96
CA ASP A 549 31.34 -31.40 -3.17
C ASP A 549 30.30 -30.30 -3.44
N ALA A 550 30.74 -29.05 -3.62
CA ALA A 550 29.88 -27.93 -3.94
C ALA A 550 29.20 -28.10 -5.31
N PRO A 551 27.92 -27.70 -5.47
CA PRO A 551 27.24 -27.80 -6.76
C PRO A 551 27.87 -26.88 -7.80
N THR A 552 28.44 -27.49 -8.86
CA THR A 552 29.18 -26.77 -9.91
C THR A 552 28.28 -25.87 -10.75
N ASP A 553 27.05 -26.31 -11.04
CA ASP A 553 26.05 -25.54 -11.78
C ASP A 553 25.64 -24.25 -11.05
N LEU A 554 25.49 -24.31 -9.72
CA LEU A 554 25.23 -23.14 -8.87
C LEU A 554 26.43 -22.17 -8.88
N ARG A 555 27.65 -22.70 -8.70
CA ARG A 555 28.90 -21.92 -8.74
C ARG A 555 29.08 -21.21 -10.07
N ASP A 556 29.02 -21.95 -11.17
CA ASP A 556 29.24 -21.43 -12.52
C ASP A 556 28.17 -20.39 -12.90
N LYS A 557 26.92 -20.63 -12.52
CA LYS A 557 25.85 -19.65 -12.72
C LYS A 557 26.10 -18.39 -11.89
N ALA A 558 26.48 -18.49 -10.62
CA ALA A 558 26.77 -17.33 -9.79
C ALA A 558 27.95 -16.50 -10.31
N LEU A 559 29.07 -17.14 -10.67
CA LEU A 559 30.25 -16.48 -11.23
C LEU A 559 29.94 -15.77 -12.55
N ARG A 560 29.19 -16.42 -13.45
CA ARG A 560 28.76 -15.80 -14.72
C ARG A 560 27.94 -14.53 -14.49
N TYR A 561 27.03 -14.55 -13.51
CA TYR A 561 26.21 -13.39 -13.18
C TYR A 561 27.01 -12.27 -12.51
N ALA A 562 27.91 -12.61 -11.58
CA ALA A 562 28.79 -11.63 -10.96
C ALA A 562 29.70 -10.96 -12.00
N ALA A 563 30.33 -11.76 -12.88
CA ALA A 563 31.15 -11.27 -13.97
C ALA A 563 30.37 -10.36 -14.94
N GLU A 564 29.13 -10.73 -15.30
CA GLU A 564 28.30 -9.89 -16.16
C GLU A 564 27.96 -8.55 -15.48
N ILE A 565 27.59 -8.55 -14.19
CA ILE A 565 27.30 -7.30 -13.46
C ILE A 565 28.54 -6.38 -13.46
N LEU A 566 29.70 -6.95 -13.18
CA LEU A 566 30.98 -6.27 -13.15
C LEU A 566 31.38 -5.71 -14.53
N HIS A 567 31.15 -6.47 -15.59
CA HIS A 567 31.42 -6.02 -16.96
C HIS A 567 30.43 -4.95 -17.43
N TRP A 568 29.14 -5.24 -17.34
CA TRP A 568 28.07 -4.41 -17.90
C TRP A 568 27.80 -3.14 -17.08
N ALA A 569 27.75 -3.25 -15.75
CA ALA A 569 27.41 -2.11 -14.90
C ALA A 569 28.66 -1.30 -14.50
N ALA A 570 29.78 -1.96 -14.16
CA ALA A 570 31.00 -1.27 -13.71
C ALA A 570 31.96 -0.92 -14.86
N GLY A 571 31.72 -1.40 -16.08
CA GLY A 571 32.54 -1.11 -17.26
C GLY A 571 33.88 -1.84 -17.31
N MET A 572 34.09 -2.87 -16.49
CA MET A 572 35.32 -3.67 -16.52
C MET A 572 35.42 -4.51 -17.80
N GLY A 573 36.63 -4.87 -18.23
CA GLY A 573 36.79 -5.77 -19.37
C GLY A 573 36.17 -7.14 -19.10
N ALA A 574 35.57 -7.81 -20.10
CA ALA A 574 34.84 -9.06 -19.86
C ALA A 574 35.71 -10.18 -19.24
N ALA A 575 36.96 -10.33 -19.70
CA ALA A 575 37.92 -11.29 -19.13
C ALA A 575 38.35 -10.89 -17.72
N GLU A 576 38.65 -9.61 -17.50
CA GLU A 576 39.00 -9.05 -16.20
C GLU A 576 37.88 -9.24 -15.17
N ALA A 577 36.62 -8.98 -15.55
CA ALA A 577 35.47 -9.17 -14.69
C ALA A 577 35.26 -10.64 -14.29
N ALA A 578 35.47 -11.56 -15.23
CA ALA A 578 35.41 -13.00 -14.94
C ALA A 578 36.52 -13.45 -13.99
N ASP A 579 37.75 -12.98 -14.21
CA ASP A 579 38.89 -13.29 -13.35
C ASP A 579 38.74 -12.67 -11.95
N ALA A 580 38.28 -11.42 -11.86
CA ALA A 580 38.03 -10.74 -10.59
C ALA A 580 36.93 -11.43 -9.77
N ALA A 581 35.82 -11.82 -10.40
CA ALA A 581 34.72 -12.53 -9.73
C ALA A 581 35.20 -13.89 -9.20
N ARG A 582 35.96 -14.64 -10.02
CA ARG A 582 36.51 -15.93 -9.63
C ARG A 582 37.54 -15.81 -8.52
N ALA A 583 38.49 -14.87 -8.62
CA ALA A 583 39.47 -14.60 -7.58
C ALA A 583 38.78 -14.22 -6.26
N CYS A 584 37.78 -13.33 -6.29
CA CYS A 584 37.03 -12.95 -5.09
C CYS A 584 36.33 -14.13 -4.40
N LEU A 585 35.85 -15.12 -5.16
CA LEU A 585 35.26 -16.34 -4.62
C LEU A 585 36.35 -17.27 -4.08
N ASP A 586 37.36 -17.58 -4.88
CA ASP A 586 38.38 -18.59 -4.59
C ASP A 586 39.33 -18.17 -3.45
N GLU A 587 39.53 -16.86 -3.26
CA GLU A 587 40.31 -16.27 -2.16
C GLU A 587 39.50 -16.16 -0.85
N GLY A 588 38.23 -16.55 -0.83
CA GLY A 588 37.37 -16.49 0.36
C GLY A 588 36.77 -15.12 0.69
N ARG A 589 37.13 -14.05 -0.05
CA ARG A 589 36.61 -12.69 0.16
C ARG A 589 35.09 -12.61 0.07
N ALA A 590 34.47 -13.41 -0.81
CA ALA A 590 33.02 -13.48 -0.91
C ALA A 590 32.35 -14.07 0.36
N LEU A 591 32.97 -15.07 1.01
CA LEU A 591 32.44 -15.64 2.25
C LEU A 591 32.54 -14.63 3.40
N GLU A 592 33.72 -14.00 3.56
CA GLU A 592 33.93 -12.93 4.54
C GLU A 592 32.90 -11.82 4.36
N GLN A 593 32.67 -11.40 3.11
CA GLN A 593 31.71 -10.36 2.80
C GLN A 593 30.26 -10.77 3.12
N LEU A 594 29.88 -12.02 2.89
CA LEU A 594 28.56 -12.52 3.30
C LEU A 594 28.40 -12.45 4.82
N HIS A 595 29.43 -12.84 5.58
CA HIS A 595 29.41 -12.74 7.04
C HIS A 595 29.31 -11.30 7.53
N ARG A 596 30.01 -10.34 6.88
CA ARG A 596 29.84 -8.90 7.20
C ARG A 596 28.42 -8.42 6.98
N ILE A 597 27.82 -8.77 5.83
CA ILE A 597 26.42 -8.44 5.53
C ILE A 597 25.48 -9.07 6.57
N ALA A 598 25.66 -10.34 6.89
CA ALA A 598 24.85 -11.05 7.87
C ALA A 598 24.95 -10.43 9.28
N ALA A 599 26.15 -10.04 9.70
CA ALA A 599 26.38 -9.34 10.97
C ALA A 599 25.66 -7.99 11.01
N ALA A 600 25.80 -7.17 9.96
CA ALA A 600 25.16 -5.87 9.85
C ALA A 600 23.61 -5.95 9.80
N GLN A 601 23.05 -7.02 9.25
CA GLN A 601 21.60 -7.28 9.28
C GLN A 601 21.10 -7.82 10.63
N GLY A 602 21.99 -8.34 11.46
CA GLY A 602 21.67 -9.11 12.67
C GLY A 602 21.84 -10.61 12.41
N LEU A 603 23.01 -11.12 12.77
CA LEU A 603 23.39 -12.52 12.63
C LEU A 603 22.49 -13.43 13.48
N LEU A 604 22.02 -14.53 12.87
CA LEU A 604 21.26 -15.59 13.53
C LEU A 604 22.11 -16.86 13.67
N ALA A 605 22.93 -17.17 12.67
CA ALA A 605 23.84 -18.31 12.67
C ALA A 605 25.04 -18.04 11.74
N GLU A 606 26.24 -18.49 12.14
CA GLU A 606 27.45 -18.36 11.32
C GLU A 606 27.44 -19.27 10.08
N THR A 607 26.79 -20.43 10.21
CA THR A 607 26.62 -21.42 9.15
C THR A 607 25.22 -22.01 9.20
N PRO A 608 24.71 -22.58 8.09
CA PRO A 608 23.41 -23.23 8.06
C PRO A 608 23.35 -24.43 9.03
N PRO A 609 22.26 -24.61 9.80
CA PRO A 609 22.10 -25.77 10.67
C PRO A 609 21.92 -27.07 9.86
N PRO A 610 22.01 -28.25 10.49
CA PRO A 610 21.70 -29.50 9.81
C PRO A 610 20.21 -29.55 9.37
N PRO A 611 19.90 -30.24 8.26
CA PRO A 611 18.52 -30.49 7.84
C PRO A 611 17.72 -31.32 8.86
N ALA A 612 16.40 -31.34 8.69
CA ALA A 612 15.50 -32.05 9.58
C ALA A 612 15.81 -33.56 9.66
N PRO A 613 15.61 -34.19 10.84
CA PRO A 613 16.16 -35.51 11.13
C PRO A 613 15.38 -36.69 10.53
N TYR A 614 14.09 -36.52 10.21
CA TYR A 614 13.33 -37.60 9.57
C TYR A 614 13.59 -37.57 8.07
N THR A 615 14.15 -38.68 7.57
CA THR A 615 14.53 -38.81 6.16
C THR A 615 13.94 -40.04 5.50
N ALA A 616 13.66 -39.91 4.20
CA ALA A 616 13.29 -41.02 3.32
C ALA A 616 13.93 -40.82 1.96
N GLU A 617 14.36 -41.91 1.34
CA GLU A 617 14.93 -41.88 0.00
C GLU A 617 13.93 -42.38 -1.04
N ILE A 618 13.88 -41.69 -2.17
CA ILE A 618 13.14 -42.11 -3.34
C ILE A 618 14.16 -42.70 -4.32
N THR A 619 13.96 -43.95 -4.67
CA THR A 619 14.90 -44.72 -5.50
C THR A 619 14.35 -44.92 -6.92
N ALA A 620 15.24 -45.04 -7.90
CA ALA A 620 14.88 -45.36 -9.27
C ALA A 620 14.19 -46.73 -9.37
N THR A 621 13.14 -46.82 -10.19
CA THR A 621 12.38 -48.07 -10.43
C THR A 621 12.92 -48.89 -11.61
N GLY A 622 13.77 -48.29 -12.45
CA GLY A 622 14.30 -48.91 -13.66
C GLY A 622 15.71 -48.39 -13.97
N ALA A 623 16.40 -49.08 -14.87
CA ALA A 623 17.68 -48.62 -15.39
C ALA A 623 17.49 -47.50 -16.43
N GLY A 624 18.53 -46.70 -16.67
CA GLY A 624 18.54 -45.67 -17.70
C GLY A 624 19.54 -44.55 -17.37
N ARG A 625 19.52 -43.46 -18.13
CA ARG A 625 20.35 -42.28 -17.83
C ARG A 625 19.48 -41.10 -17.43
N LEU A 626 19.80 -40.45 -16.31
CA LEU A 626 19.07 -39.27 -15.85
C LEU A 626 19.34 -38.09 -16.79
N ILE A 627 18.30 -37.51 -17.38
CA ILE A 627 18.39 -36.25 -18.14
C ILE A 627 18.24 -35.06 -17.19
N GLY A 628 17.35 -35.17 -16.20
CA GLY A 628 17.20 -34.16 -15.15
C GLY A 628 15.91 -34.34 -14.36
N PHE A 629 15.76 -33.58 -13.27
CA PHE A 629 14.57 -33.63 -12.42
C PHE A 629 13.47 -32.68 -12.88
N GLY A 630 12.21 -33.08 -12.66
CA GLY A 630 11.04 -32.25 -12.87
C GLY A 630 10.94 -31.16 -11.80
N VAL A 631 10.80 -29.91 -12.26
CA VAL A 631 10.84 -28.70 -11.43
C VAL A 631 9.66 -28.67 -10.44
N ARG A 632 8.44 -28.93 -10.92
CA ARG A 632 7.25 -28.91 -10.07
C ARG A 632 7.23 -30.07 -9.08
N ALA A 633 7.68 -31.26 -9.50
CA ALA A 633 7.73 -32.44 -8.65
C ALA A 633 8.67 -32.22 -7.46
N VAL A 634 9.92 -31.81 -7.73
CA VAL A 634 10.90 -31.53 -6.66
C VAL A 634 10.43 -30.43 -5.72
N SER A 635 9.94 -29.30 -6.27
CA SER A 635 9.42 -28.21 -5.43
C SER A 635 8.16 -28.64 -4.66
N GLY A 636 7.32 -29.51 -5.22
CA GLY A 636 6.14 -30.06 -4.56
C GLY A 636 6.50 -30.96 -3.39
N SER A 637 7.47 -31.86 -3.57
CA SER A 637 7.98 -32.74 -2.51
C SER A 637 8.61 -31.95 -1.37
N ALA A 638 9.43 -30.94 -1.66
CA ALA A 638 10.03 -30.09 -0.62
C ALA A 638 8.97 -29.30 0.16
N ARG A 639 7.93 -28.81 -0.52
CA ARG A 639 6.79 -28.13 0.14
C ARG A 639 5.98 -29.07 1.01
N ALA A 640 5.70 -30.27 0.54
CA ALA A 640 5.00 -31.30 1.31
C ALA A 640 5.82 -31.73 2.54
N ALA A 641 7.15 -31.65 2.49
CA ALA A 641 8.03 -31.92 3.63
C ALA A 641 7.98 -30.82 4.71
N GLY A 642 7.48 -29.63 4.37
CA GLY A 642 7.30 -28.50 5.28
C GLY A 642 7.90 -27.18 4.81
N ALA A 643 8.71 -27.18 3.75
CA ALA A 643 9.36 -25.97 3.26
C ALA A 643 8.34 -24.96 2.65
N PRO A 644 8.54 -23.63 2.81
CA PRO A 644 9.59 -22.96 3.58
C PRO A 644 9.26 -22.76 5.07
N ARG A 645 8.04 -23.11 5.50
CA ARG A 645 7.55 -22.82 6.87
C ARG A 645 8.38 -23.52 7.94
N GLU A 646 8.82 -24.73 7.62
CA GLU A 646 9.87 -25.44 8.36
C GLU A 646 11.18 -25.27 7.60
N PRO A 647 12.11 -24.39 8.03
CA PRO A 647 13.30 -24.06 7.27
C PRO A 647 14.25 -25.25 7.05
N THR A 648 14.27 -26.18 8.00
CA THR A 648 15.11 -27.39 7.97
C THR A 648 14.58 -28.49 7.06
N ALA A 649 13.34 -28.35 6.57
CA ALA A 649 12.71 -29.31 5.67
C ALA A 649 13.01 -29.03 4.19
N GLY A 650 12.95 -30.08 3.38
CA GLY A 650 13.11 -29.98 1.94
C GLY A 650 13.59 -31.28 1.30
N VAL A 651 14.30 -31.16 0.18
CA VAL A 651 14.78 -32.29 -0.64
C VAL A 651 16.24 -32.09 -1.04
N ASP A 652 17.04 -33.15 -0.91
CA ASP A 652 18.38 -33.27 -1.47
C ASP A 652 18.36 -34.13 -2.74
N LEU A 653 18.90 -33.63 -3.84
CA LEU A 653 19.15 -34.36 -5.06
C LEU A 653 20.48 -35.13 -4.92
N LEU A 654 20.39 -36.46 -4.96
CA LEU A 654 21.53 -37.35 -4.71
C LEU A 654 22.32 -37.70 -5.97
N VAL A 655 21.71 -37.50 -7.13
CA VAL A 655 22.31 -37.71 -8.45
C VAL A 655 22.11 -36.45 -9.31
N GLY A 656 23.01 -36.22 -10.26
CA GLY A 656 22.91 -35.11 -11.21
C GLY A 656 22.53 -35.57 -12.62
N PRO A 657 22.17 -34.63 -13.52
CA PRO A 657 22.03 -34.91 -14.94
C PRO A 657 23.24 -35.69 -15.51
N GLY A 658 22.96 -36.67 -16.35
CA GLY A 658 23.95 -37.57 -16.94
C GLY A 658 24.26 -38.83 -16.12
N ALA A 659 23.80 -38.95 -14.88
CA ALA A 659 24.01 -40.12 -14.03
C ALA A 659 23.35 -41.39 -14.60
N THR A 660 24.06 -42.51 -14.55
CA THR A 660 23.51 -43.83 -14.87
C THR A 660 22.72 -44.35 -13.68
N LEU A 661 21.48 -44.77 -13.93
CA LEU A 661 20.55 -45.27 -12.95
C LEU A 661 20.44 -46.80 -13.08
N ALA A 662 20.36 -47.47 -11.94
CA ALA A 662 19.92 -48.84 -11.82
C ALA A 662 18.67 -48.89 -10.90
N PRO A 663 17.85 -49.95 -10.96
CA PRO A 663 16.78 -50.14 -9.98
C PRO A 663 17.35 -50.09 -8.55
N GLY A 664 16.75 -49.27 -7.69
CA GLY A 664 17.21 -49.04 -6.32
C GLY A 664 18.21 -47.89 -6.14
N THR A 665 18.74 -47.28 -7.21
CA THR A 665 19.61 -46.10 -7.09
C THR A 665 18.88 -44.96 -6.37
N PRO A 666 19.39 -44.42 -5.25
CA PRO A 666 18.79 -43.25 -4.59
C PRO A 666 18.81 -42.02 -5.49
N LEU A 667 17.64 -41.47 -5.78
CA LEU A 667 17.47 -40.29 -6.64
C LEU A 667 17.49 -39.00 -5.82
N LEU A 668 16.67 -38.97 -4.78
CA LEU A 668 16.54 -37.83 -3.87
C LEU A 668 16.29 -38.32 -2.44
N ARG A 669 16.66 -37.48 -1.47
CA ARG A 669 16.39 -37.65 -0.04
C ARG A 669 15.48 -36.53 0.44
N ILE A 670 14.40 -36.90 1.10
CA ILE A 670 13.47 -35.97 1.73
C ILE A 670 13.93 -35.72 3.16
N HIS A 671 13.87 -34.47 3.61
CA HIS A 671 14.09 -34.05 5.00
C HIS A 671 12.82 -33.41 5.55
N ALA A 672 12.31 -33.91 6.68
CA ALA A 672 11.10 -33.36 7.31
C ALA A 672 11.21 -33.32 8.84
N ALA A 673 10.58 -32.32 9.46
CA ALA A 673 10.58 -32.18 10.92
C ALA A 673 9.64 -33.15 11.64
N THR A 674 8.69 -33.76 10.92
CA THR A 674 7.74 -34.73 11.49
C THR A 674 7.59 -35.95 10.59
N ARG A 675 7.24 -37.09 11.17
CA ARG A 675 6.91 -38.31 10.41
C ARG A 675 5.70 -38.12 9.48
N PHE A 676 4.73 -37.29 9.88
CA PHE A 676 3.57 -36.96 9.04
C PHE A 676 4.00 -36.22 7.76
N ALA A 677 4.80 -35.15 7.92
CA ALA A 677 5.31 -34.40 6.77
C ALA A 677 6.22 -35.27 5.89
N LEU A 678 7.04 -36.14 6.49
CA LEU A 678 7.83 -37.12 5.74
C LEU A 678 6.95 -38.02 4.87
N ALA A 679 5.93 -38.65 5.47
CA ALA A 679 5.02 -39.54 4.74
C ALA A 679 4.24 -38.80 3.64
N SER A 680 3.83 -37.55 3.89
CA SER A 680 3.18 -36.70 2.89
C SER A 680 4.10 -36.39 1.69
N ALA A 681 5.34 -35.98 1.97
CA ALA A 681 6.33 -35.69 0.94
C ALA A 681 6.73 -36.94 0.14
N GLU A 682 6.87 -38.08 0.82
CA GLU A 682 7.15 -39.36 0.19
C GLU A 682 6.02 -39.77 -0.75
N ALA A 683 4.77 -39.63 -0.34
CA ALA A 683 3.62 -39.89 -1.20
C ALA A 683 3.62 -39.01 -2.46
N VAL A 684 3.91 -37.71 -2.32
CA VAL A 684 4.02 -36.78 -3.47
C VAL A 684 5.16 -37.19 -4.40
N ALA A 685 6.34 -37.51 -3.85
CA ALA A 685 7.49 -37.88 -4.67
C ALA A 685 7.31 -39.23 -5.37
N ARG A 686 6.70 -40.22 -4.71
CA ARG A 686 6.40 -41.53 -5.30
C ARG A 686 5.33 -41.44 -6.39
N ALA A 687 4.31 -40.61 -6.19
CA ALA A 687 3.31 -40.34 -7.23
C ALA A 687 3.96 -39.72 -8.48
N ALA A 688 4.80 -38.70 -8.28
CA ALA A 688 5.54 -38.07 -9.38
C ALA A 688 6.55 -39.02 -10.06
N LEU A 689 7.13 -39.97 -9.33
CA LEU A 689 7.97 -41.00 -9.92
C LEU A 689 7.14 -41.97 -10.79
N ALA A 690 5.96 -42.36 -10.31
CA ALA A 690 5.08 -43.30 -11.00
C ALA A 690 4.48 -42.72 -12.28
N ASP A 691 4.15 -41.42 -12.30
CA ASP A 691 3.63 -40.74 -13.49
C ASP A 691 4.74 -40.20 -14.43
N GLY A 692 6.02 -40.37 -14.04
CA GLY A 692 7.18 -39.95 -14.82
C GLY A 692 7.51 -38.46 -14.73
N SER A 693 6.79 -37.67 -13.93
CA SER A 693 7.04 -36.23 -13.77
C SER A 693 8.22 -35.91 -12.85
N LEU A 694 8.66 -36.83 -11.99
CA LEU A 694 9.78 -36.58 -11.08
C LEU A 694 11.11 -36.43 -11.81
N MET A 695 11.32 -37.19 -12.89
CA MET A 695 12.57 -37.18 -13.64
C MET A 695 12.34 -37.48 -15.12
N ARG A 696 13.18 -36.89 -15.96
CA ARG A 696 13.32 -37.24 -17.37
C ARG A 696 14.50 -38.20 -17.50
N ARG A 697 14.30 -39.31 -18.22
CA ARG A 697 15.32 -40.34 -18.44
C ARG A 697 15.44 -40.70 -19.90
N ASP A 698 16.64 -41.08 -20.30
CA ASP A 698 16.92 -41.74 -21.57
C ASP A 698 16.99 -43.26 -21.32
N ASP A 699 16.00 -43.98 -21.82
CA ASP A 699 15.86 -45.43 -21.68
C ASP A 699 16.66 -46.21 -22.74
N SER A 700 17.30 -45.52 -23.70
CA SER A 700 18.11 -46.13 -24.75
C SER A 700 19.57 -46.41 -24.33
N ALA A 701 19.99 -45.90 -23.18
CA ALA A 701 21.33 -46.10 -22.65
C ALA A 701 21.50 -47.52 -22.09
N PRO A 702 22.54 -48.29 -22.49
CA PRO A 702 22.74 -49.66 -22.02
C PRO A 702 22.97 -49.69 -20.51
N ALA A 703 22.34 -50.65 -19.83
CA ALA A 703 22.63 -50.95 -18.43
C ALA A 703 24.12 -51.29 -18.28
N PRO A 704 24.80 -50.84 -17.20
CA PRO A 704 26.20 -51.18 -16.99
C PRO A 704 26.32 -52.71 -16.93
N SER A 705 27.24 -53.27 -17.72
CA SER A 705 27.58 -54.69 -17.61
C SER A 705 28.08 -54.92 -16.19
N CYS A 706 27.41 -55.79 -15.43
CA CYS A 706 27.91 -56.28 -14.16
C CYS A 706 29.30 -56.90 -14.42
N ALA A 707 30.37 -56.19 -14.07
CA ALA A 707 31.68 -56.79 -13.93
C ALA A 707 31.62 -57.62 -12.65
N GLY A 708 31.74 -58.95 -12.81
CA GLY A 708 31.75 -59.92 -11.72
C GLY A 708 33.05 -59.96 -10.94
#